data_AF-A0AA47MRP0-F1
#
_entry.id   AF-A0AA47MRP0-F1
#
_cell.length_a   1.000
_cell.length_b   1.000
_cell.length_c   1.000
_cell.angle_alpha   90.00
_cell.angle_beta   90.00
_cell.angle_gamma   90.00
#
_symmetry.space_group_name_H-M   'P 1'
#
loop_
_entity.id
_entity.type
_entity.pdbx_description
1 polymer ?
#
loop_
_entity_poly.entity_id
_entity_poly.type
_entity_poly.pdbx_seq_one_letter_code
_entity_poly.pdbx_strand_id
1 'polypeptide(L)'
;MSSKTSSEKDRLKVLLQEASSLLRKSKKRKKVKPIFIWRQRDAMGRIVSHRSRPSTSQDTELDNLIQLLEEPVIEQDLTNVEQQDWATRQHISSQKWEEARPQLLENYLKLERCVPRFCQHCHNSEAVIRCRDCLPLQYFCGACDLECHRRYALHNRCSMNGFFSPIPPSTVIGEELTHQHHMKPLPLELPQTICGCPVVPSVVCSKPVVLITMKGRYDLVMPELYCGGCAKTWTPDLSSVQNSGYWPANQQLSLLYDVEVFQMFETLKLVAPGSSRLALMRVLNMKTAAYGRTGTVCGDTFQRSYNEWAICHYTVSKLCEEEPFTCPACHPDMLAVAVDGNRKLYRFKKAGNSEDSGYFKGVFICKDEDVASFVDDIQSKTHHMAGRGSCGQAGFQAAKEKARKSCETLDEEGLEVAVCRHGVLLKALNMFRGEIVAYPLKLQVDLASHHPSFFCMDVTCRYTPYLKKVCNACPEYQHLLSMKPFISVLHAKAHALRCEILHGGRNQGGAGCTLGEEVEQVNSFLSRLAFITKCMCKAGRTSTLTLQSIVWNKQKVDSLSHYLCARFVKTQKKHKEALDSLTSLQAELGIDENRLHQCVLDVERWAKDENTNSARNIIRRKITDEKKALTSAVERYNAITQPASHLPPSEALLKGDFVLPWQLPPSDGIDFLTKKKLFDNVMLVRRLQEERKILIKESTQHLAYINRRQEVLKNIISHLNTDENCALSKDSLEGLHCVLKRRLSNQHSISVRARQSYAKLLSSPEDDYFEHALRDHEGFQSVSDSFEEVDFEDFE
;
A
#
# COMPACT_ATOMS: atom_id res chain seq x y z
N MET A 1 -52.29 -24.64 -47.54
CA MET A 1 -50.94 -25.06 -47.13
C MET A 1 -50.66 -24.63 -45.68
N SER A 2 -51.42 -25.16 -44.72
CA SER A 2 -51.28 -24.88 -43.28
C SER A 2 -50.96 -26.17 -42.53
N SER A 3 -49.71 -26.63 -42.55
CA SER A 3 -49.31 -27.79 -41.73
C SER A 3 -47.82 -27.93 -41.40
N LYS A 4 -46.94 -27.00 -41.80
CA LYS A 4 -45.48 -27.16 -41.56
C LYS A 4 -44.89 -26.38 -40.37
N THR A 5 -45.60 -25.43 -39.78
CA THR A 5 -45.03 -24.58 -38.70
C THR A 5 -45.27 -25.08 -37.27
N SER A 6 -46.18 -26.05 -37.05
CA SER A 6 -46.36 -26.66 -35.71
C SER A 6 -45.29 -27.70 -35.40
N SER A 7 -44.86 -28.47 -36.41
CA SER A 7 -43.91 -29.58 -36.27
C SER A 7 -42.50 -29.14 -35.83
N GLU A 8 -42.04 -27.95 -36.24
CA GLU A 8 -40.70 -27.46 -35.84
C GLU A 8 -40.66 -26.92 -34.41
N LYS A 9 -41.75 -26.30 -33.93
CA LYS A 9 -41.83 -25.86 -32.52
C LYS A 9 -41.91 -27.04 -31.56
N ASP A 10 -42.59 -28.12 -31.94
CA ASP A 10 -42.66 -29.33 -31.12
C ASP A 10 -41.32 -30.09 -31.13
N ARG A 11 -40.61 -30.12 -32.27
CA ARG A 11 -39.24 -30.65 -32.35
C ARG A 11 -38.25 -29.86 -31.48
N LEU A 12 -38.36 -28.53 -31.46
CA LEU A 12 -37.50 -27.68 -30.62
C LEU A 12 -37.76 -27.88 -29.12
N LYS A 13 -39.03 -28.10 -28.72
CA LYS A 13 -39.38 -28.43 -27.33
C LYS A 13 -38.84 -29.80 -26.90
N VAL A 14 -38.94 -30.81 -27.75
CA VAL A 14 -38.39 -32.15 -27.46
C VAL A 14 -36.86 -32.08 -27.31
N LEU A 15 -36.16 -31.36 -28.19
CA LEU A 15 -34.71 -31.18 -28.11
C LEU A 15 -34.26 -30.41 -26.85
N LEU A 16 -35.01 -29.38 -26.44
CA LEU A 16 -34.74 -28.63 -25.19
C LEU A 16 -35.01 -29.47 -23.94
N GLN A 17 -35.98 -30.37 -24.00
CA GLN A 17 -36.31 -31.28 -22.90
C GLN A 17 -35.31 -32.44 -22.80
N GLU A 18 -34.80 -32.95 -23.93
CA GLU A 18 -33.68 -33.89 -23.99
C GLU A 18 -32.37 -33.27 -23.49
N ALA A 19 -32.03 -32.05 -23.93
CA ALA A 19 -30.86 -31.31 -23.46
C ALA A 19 -30.91 -31.04 -21.94
N SER A 20 -32.08 -30.70 -21.41
CA SER A 20 -32.29 -30.52 -19.97
C SER A 20 -32.17 -31.85 -19.19
N SER A 21 -32.58 -32.98 -19.78
CA SER A 21 -32.42 -34.31 -19.17
C SER A 21 -30.95 -34.78 -19.17
N LEU A 22 -30.19 -34.44 -20.22
CA LEU A 22 -28.76 -34.75 -20.35
C LEU A 22 -27.92 -33.92 -19.37
N LEU A 23 -28.28 -32.64 -19.17
CA LEU A 23 -27.68 -31.77 -18.15
C LEU A 23 -28.00 -32.22 -16.72
N ARG A 24 -29.17 -32.82 -16.47
CA ARG A 24 -29.50 -33.43 -15.16
C ARG A 24 -28.80 -34.77 -14.93
N LYS A 25 -28.48 -35.53 -15.99
CA LYS A 25 -27.71 -36.77 -15.91
C LYS A 25 -26.20 -36.53 -15.74
N SER A 26 -25.65 -35.41 -16.23
CA SER A 26 -24.21 -35.09 -16.04
C SER A 26 -23.88 -34.58 -14.62
N LYS A 27 -24.86 -34.03 -13.88
CA LYS A 27 -24.69 -33.59 -12.48
C LYS A 27 -24.77 -34.72 -11.43
N LYS A 28 -24.90 -35.98 -11.84
CA LYS A 28 -24.82 -37.17 -10.95
C LYS A 28 -23.72 -38.14 -11.39
N ARG A 29 -22.46 -37.70 -11.42
CA ARG A 29 -21.32 -38.60 -11.21
C ARG A 29 -20.67 -38.25 -9.88
N LYS A 30 -21.00 -39.06 -8.86
CA LYS A 30 -20.26 -39.13 -7.60
C LYS A 30 -18.78 -39.33 -7.92
N LYS A 31 -17.91 -38.48 -7.36
CA LYS A 31 -16.48 -38.76 -7.23
C LYS A 31 -16.34 -40.00 -6.32
N VAL A 32 -16.19 -41.18 -6.92
CA VAL A 32 -15.51 -42.29 -6.25
C VAL A 32 -14.02 -42.03 -6.47
N LYS A 33 -13.28 -41.78 -5.38
CA LYS A 33 -11.82 -41.79 -5.40
C LYS A 33 -11.37 -43.27 -5.38
N PRO A 34 -10.50 -43.69 -6.31
CA PRO A 34 -9.45 -44.63 -5.97
C PRO A 34 -8.14 -43.87 -6.11
N ILE A 35 -7.62 -43.33 -5.01
CA ILE A 35 -6.22 -42.91 -4.98
C ILE A 35 -5.46 -44.07 -4.38
N PHE A 36 -4.85 -44.84 -5.27
CA PHE A 36 -3.78 -45.79 -4.95
C PHE A 36 -2.61 -45.02 -4.36
N ILE A 37 -2.25 -45.34 -3.12
CA ILE A 37 -1.03 -44.86 -2.47
C ILE A 37 0.06 -45.90 -2.77
N TRP A 38 0.99 -45.59 -3.66
CA TRP A 38 2.23 -46.38 -3.75
C TRP A 38 3.13 -46.01 -2.57
N ARG A 39 3.24 -46.89 -1.59
CA ARG A 39 4.33 -46.88 -0.59
C ARG A 39 5.15 -48.14 -0.80
N GLN A 40 6.41 -47.99 -1.17
CA GLN A 40 7.34 -49.12 -1.27
C GLN A 40 7.59 -49.66 0.15
N ARG A 41 7.31 -50.95 0.36
CA ARG A 41 7.55 -51.68 1.61
C ARG A 41 8.68 -52.66 1.37
N ASP A 42 9.53 -52.86 2.38
CA ASP A 42 10.53 -53.92 2.34
C ASP A 42 9.89 -55.31 2.49
N ALA A 43 10.69 -56.37 2.32
CA ALA A 43 10.25 -57.77 2.41
C ALA A 43 9.71 -58.16 3.81
N MET A 44 9.81 -57.28 4.82
CA MET A 44 9.27 -57.46 6.17
C MET A 44 8.13 -56.48 6.50
N GLY A 45 7.64 -55.72 5.53
CA GLY A 45 6.41 -54.93 5.64
C GLY A 45 6.53 -53.57 6.34
N ARG A 46 7.74 -53.02 6.53
CA ARG A 46 7.94 -51.69 7.15
C ARG A 46 7.98 -50.57 6.10
N ILE A 47 7.57 -49.36 6.50
CA ILE A 47 7.62 -48.15 5.67
C ILE A 47 9.02 -47.54 5.79
N VAL A 48 9.74 -47.42 4.67
CA VAL A 48 11.10 -46.86 4.64
C VAL A 48 11.08 -45.43 4.09
N SER A 49 11.43 -44.44 4.91
CA SER A 49 11.71 -43.07 4.45
C SER A 49 13.20 -42.93 4.15
N HIS A 50 13.61 -43.04 2.89
CA HIS A 50 14.99 -42.73 2.51
C HIS A 50 15.14 -41.21 2.33
N ARG A 51 15.79 -40.55 3.30
CA ARG A 51 16.46 -39.26 3.08
C ARG A 51 17.72 -39.53 2.27
N SER A 52 17.77 -39.03 1.03
CA SER A 52 19.01 -38.90 0.28
C SER A 52 19.46 -37.43 0.39
N ARG A 53 20.48 -37.17 1.22
CA ARG A 53 21.23 -35.90 1.19
C ARG A 53 22.04 -35.86 -0.12
N PRO A 54 21.95 -34.81 -0.94
CA PRO A 54 23.04 -34.49 -1.84
C PRO A 54 24.12 -33.77 -1.03
N SER A 55 25.26 -34.43 -0.87
CA SER A 55 26.50 -33.78 -0.44
C SER A 55 27.13 -33.10 -1.65
N THR A 56 27.03 -31.77 -1.72
CA THR A 56 28.09 -30.91 -2.28
C THR A 56 27.86 -29.47 -1.83
N SER A 57 28.95 -28.86 -1.41
CA SER A 57 29.12 -27.54 -0.82
C SER A 57 28.43 -26.39 -1.57
N GLN A 58 27.64 -25.60 -0.83
CA GLN A 58 27.45 -24.14 -0.86
C GLN A 58 25.97 -23.76 -0.68
N ASP A 59 25.55 -23.62 0.58
CA ASP A 59 24.41 -22.76 0.95
C ASP A 59 24.69 -22.15 2.33
N THR A 60 25.79 -21.40 2.42
CA THR A 60 26.16 -20.61 3.61
C THR A 60 25.04 -19.68 4.07
N GLU A 61 24.14 -19.28 3.16
CA GLU A 61 22.98 -18.43 3.45
C GLU A 61 21.84 -19.16 4.17
N LEU A 62 21.62 -20.45 3.87
CA LEU A 62 20.62 -21.27 4.55
C LEU A 62 21.08 -21.63 5.96
N ASP A 63 22.37 -21.96 6.11
CA ASP A 63 22.98 -22.23 7.41
C ASP A 63 22.95 -20.97 8.31
N ASN A 64 23.16 -19.77 7.75
CA ASN A 64 23.02 -18.50 8.47
C ASN A 64 21.58 -18.24 8.95
N LEU A 65 20.57 -18.59 8.15
CA LEU A 65 19.16 -18.46 8.55
C LEU A 65 18.81 -19.46 9.65
N ILE A 66 19.29 -20.70 9.55
CA ILE A 66 19.08 -21.75 10.55
C ILE A 66 19.72 -21.35 11.89
N GLN A 67 20.96 -20.83 11.87
CA GLN A 67 21.65 -20.35 13.07
C GLN A 67 20.93 -19.18 13.77
N LEU A 68 20.19 -18.36 13.01
CA LEU A 68 19.37 -17.25 13.54
C LEU A 68 18.03 -17.68 14.17
N LEU A 69 17.63 -18.95 13.97
CA LEU A 69 16.32 -19.49 14.37
C LEU A 69 16.38 -20.41 15.61
N GLU A 70 17.56 -20.60 16.22
CA GLU A 70 17.75 -21.45 17.40
C GLU A 70 17.25 -20.79 18.71
N GLU A 71 15.94 -20.59 18.85
CA GLU A 71 15.26 -20.48 20.14
C GLU A 71 13.90 -21.24 20.07
N PRO A 72 13.48 -21.92 21.15
CA PRO A 72 12.40 -22.90 21.08
C PRO A 72 11.03 -22.29 20.75
N VAL A 73 10.35 -22.88 19.75
CA VAL A 73 9.00 -22.54 19.30
C VAL A 73 7.98 -23.39 20.05
N ILE A 74 6.93 -22.74 20.59
CA ILE A 74 5.75 -23.41 21.15
C ILE A 74 4.73 -23.59 20.02
N GLU A 75 4.41 -24.84 19.67
CA GLU A 75 3.34 -25.20 18.75
C GLU A 75 1.98 -25.17 19.47
N GLN A 76 0.96 -24.60 18.83
CA GLN A 76 -0.44 -24.75 19.24
C GLN A 76 -1.21 -25.40 18.09
N ASP A 77 -1.82 -26.55 18.39
CA ASP A 77 -2.68 -27.32 17.50
C ASP A 77 -3.97 -26.55 17.15
N LEU A 78 -4.25 -26.39 15.85
CA LEU A 78 -5.52 -25.91 15.34
C LEU A 78 -6.25 -27.07 14.65
N THR A 79 -7.37 -27.48 15.24
CA THR A 79 -8.23 -28.55 14.74
C THR A 79 -8.94 -28.18 13.44
N ASN A 80 -8.89 -29.11 12.47
CA ASN A 80 -9.62 -29.08 11.20
C ASN A 80 -11.14 -28.95 11.40
N VAL A 81 -11.72 -27.83 10.96
CA VAL A 81 -13.16 -27.67 10.74
C VAL A 81 -13.41 -27.74 9.23
N GLU A 82 -14.28 -28.64 8.77
CA GLU A 82 -14.69 -28.69 7.36
C GLU A 82 -15.28 -27.34 6.94
N GLN A 83 -14.56 -26.64 6.05
CA GLN A 83 -14.89 -25.28 5.65
C GLN A 83 -15.95 -25.29 4.54
N GLN A 84 -17.12 -24.71 4.84
CA GLN A 84 -18.15 -24.39 3.84
C GLN A 84 -17.66 -23.27 2.90
N ASP A 85 -18.00 -23.38 1.61
CA ASP A 85 -17.67 -22.39 0.58
C ASP A 85 -18.19 -20.98 0.93
N TRP A 86 -17.43 -19.93 0.58
CA TRP A 86 -17.72 -18.53 0.92
C TRP A 86 -19.09 -18.06 0.41
N ALA A 87 -19.46 -18.41 -0.83
CA ALA A 87 -20.74 -18.00 -1.40
C ALA A 87 -21.92 -18.60 -0.61
N THR A 88 -21.75 -19.85 -0.15
CA THR A 88 -22.75 -20.52 0.70
C THR A 88 -22.85 -19.85 2.07
N ARG A 89 -21.71 -19.49 2.69
CA ARG A 89 -21.69 -18.73 3.95
C ARG A 89 -22.36 -17.36 3.82
N GLN A 90 -22.11 -16.65 2.72
CA GLN A 90 -22.71 -15.35 2.48
C GLN A 90 -24.22 -15.44 2.24
N HIS A 91 -24.68 -16.45 1.48
CA HIS A 91 -26.10 -16.69 1.27
C HIS A 91 -26.82 -17.01 2.60
N ILE A 92 -26.28 -17.93 3.39
CA ILE A 92 -26.84 -18.28 4.72
C ILE A 92 -26.86 -17.06 5.63
N SER A 93 -25.81 -16.26 5.64
CA SER A 93 -25.72 -15.01 6.42
C SER A 93 -26.81 -14.03 6.00
N SER A 94 -26.95 -13.76 4.70
CA SER A 94 -27.98 -12.85 4.16
C SER A 94 -29.39 -13.30 4.51
N GLN A 95 -29.69 -14.60 4.38
CA GLN A 95 -30.99 -15.16 4.76
C GLN A 95 -31.27 -14.96 6.25
N LYS A 96 -30.30 -15.25 7.12
CA LYS A 96 -30.45 -15.01 8.57
C LYS A 96 -30.68 -13.54 8.91
N TRP A 97 -30.01 -12.62 8.22
CA TRP A 97 -30.24 -11.18 8.40
C TRP A 97 -31.63 -10.74 7.93
N GLU A 98 -32.14 -11.33 6.86
CA GLU A 98 -33.50 -11.09 6.37
C GLU A 98 -34.55 -11.60 7.34
N GLU A 99 -34.39 -12.81 7.87
CA GLU A 99 -35.26 -13.40 8.89
C GLU A 99 -35.24 -12.59 10.20
N ALA A 100 -34.08 -12.04 10.59
CA ALA A 100 -33.94 -11.22 11.80
C ALA A 100 -34.45 -9.78 11.65
N ARG A 101 -34.57 -9.26 10.42
CA ARG A 101 -34.85 -7.84 10.13
C ARG A 101 -36.13 -7.31 10.81
N PRO A 102 -37.27 -8.03 10.82
CA PRO A 102 -38.48 -7.56 11.50
C PRO A 102 -38.28 -7.39 13.00
N GLN A 103 -37.61 -8.34 13.67
CA GLN A 103 -37.33 -8.27 15.10
C GLN A 103 -36.34 -7.14 15.43
N LEU A 104 -35.33 -6.94 14.58
CA LEU A 104 -34.38 -5.84 14.73
C LEU A 104 -35.08 -4.47 14.64
N LEU A 105 -36.01 -4.30 13.70
CA LEU A 105 -36.81 -3.08 13.57
C LEU A 105 -37.71 -2.88 14.79
N GLU A 106 -38.43 -3.92 15.23
CA GLU A 106 -39.29 -3.83 16.41
C GLU A 106 -38.49 -3.43 17.66
N ASN A 107 -37.32 -4.04 17.86
CA ASN A 107 -36.43 -3.73 18.97
C ASN A 107 -35.88 -2.31 18.86
N TYR A 108 -35.47 -1.88 17.66
CA TYR A 108 -34.98 -0.52 17.42
C TYR A 108 -36.04 0.54 17.75
N LEU A 109 -37.30 0.34 17.35
CA LEU A 109 -38.40 1.24 17.68
C LEU A 109 -38.73 1.23 19.18
N LYS A 110 -38.67 0.06 19.85
CA LYS A 110 -38.86 -0.05 21.30
C LYS A 110 -37.81 0.77 22.08
N LEU A 111 -36.59 0.91 21.58
CA LEU A 111 -35.52 1.70 22.22
C LEU A 111 -35.77 3.22 22.17
N GLU A 112 -36.57 3.70 21.22
CA GLU A 112 -36.95 5.12 21.10
C GLU A 112 -38.15 5.49 21.97
N ARG A 113 -38.86 4.50 22.53
CA ARG A 113 -39.96 4.75 23.46
C ARG A 113 -39.44 5.37 24.75
N CYS A 114 -39.77 6.63 24.98
CA CYS A 114 -39.53 7.33 26.24
C CYS A 114 -40.63 6.97 27.24
N VAL A 115 -40.31 6.11 28.22
CA VAL A 115 -41.24 5.67 29.28
C VAL A 115 -40.83 6.36 30.59
N PRO A 116 -41.79 6.80 31.44
CA PRO A 116 -41.50 7.22 32.81
C PRO A 116 -40.78 6.11 33.59
N ARG A 117 -39.67 6.45 34.25
CA ARG A 117 -38.88 5.52 35.07
C ARG A 117 -38.29 6.25 36.26
N PHE A 118 -37.99 5.55 37.34
CA PHE A 118 -37.19 6.11 38.42
C PHE A 118 -35.72 6.23 38.02
N CYS A 119 -35.04 7.24 38.58
CA CYS A 119 -33.60 7.38 38.50
C CYS A 119 -32.91 6.09 38.99
N GLN A 120 -31.94 5.60 38.22
CA GLN A 120 -31.21 4.38 38.55
C GLN A 120 -30.11 4.58 39.61
N HIS A 121 -29.92 5.81 40.09
CA HIS A 121 -28.87 6.16 41.05
C HIS A 121 -29.45 6.45 42.44
N CYS A 122 -30.50 7.28 42.53
CA CYS A 122 -31.16 7.55 43.82
C CYS A 122 -32.41 6.70 44.05
N HIS A 123 -33.01 6.11 43.01
CA HIS A 123 -34.26 5.35 43.06
C HIS A 123 -35.50 6.10 43.61
N ASN A 124 -35.36 7.39 43.95
CA ASN A 124 -36.39 8.16 44.65
C ASN A 124 -37.10 9.20 43.76
N SER A 125 -36.44 9.65 42.70
CA SER A 125 -36.96 10.69 41.80
C SER A 125 -37.16 10.15 40.39
N GLU A 126 -38.07 10.74 39.63
CA GLU A 126 -38.25 10.41 38.22
C GLU A 126 -37.00 10.73 37.40
N ALA A 127 -36.70 9.86 36.44
CA ALA A 127 -35.62 10.06 35.49
C ALA A 127 -36.06 11.03 34.39
N VAL A 128 -35.38 12.17 34.33
CA VAL A 128 -35.61 13.22 33.32
C VAL A 128 -34.48 13.29 32.29
N ILE A 129 -33.40 12.52 32.50
CA ILE A 129 -32.22 12.48 31.63
C ILE A 129 -31.85 11.02 31.32
N ARG A 130 -31.54 10.77 30.06
CA ARG A 130 -30.87 9.55 29.58
C ARG A 130 -29.47 9.88 29.09
N CYS A 131 -28.44 9.28 29.67
CA CYS A 131 -27.06 9.38 29.19
C CYS A 131 -26.68 8.15 28.37
N ARG A 132 -26.26 8.33 27.11
CA ARG A 132 -25.91 7.21 26.22
C ARG A 132 -24.57 6.56 26.55
N ASP A 133 -23.73 7.24 27.33
CA ASP A 133 -22.38 6.79 27.68
C ASP A 133 -22.32 6.16 29.09
N CYS A 134 -23.32 6.38 29.95
CA CYS A 134 -23.38 5.82 31.31
C CYS A 134 -24.06 4.44 31.36
N LEU A 135 -23.59 3.48 30.57
CA LEU A 135 -24.10 2.10 30.63
C LEU A 135 -23.49 1.35 31.83
N PRO A 136 -24.27 0.50 32.55
CA PRO A 136 -25.69 0.17 32.32
C PRO A 136 -26.70 1.12 33.02
N LEU A 137 -26.23 2.07 33.83
CA LEU A 137 -27.07 2.98 34.64
C LEU A 137 -27.32 4.33 33.94
N GLN A 138 -28.04 4.27 32.82
CA GLN A 138 -28.21 5.39 31.90
C GLN A 138 -29.28 6.44 32.28
N TYR A 139 -30.13 6.18 33.27
CA TYR A 139 -31.29 7.03 33.61
C TYR A 139 -31.10 7.81 34.92
N PHE A 140 -31.23 9.14 34.84
CA PHE A 140 -30.89 10.07 35.92
C PHE A 140 -32.05 11.04 36.20
N CYS A 141 -32.28 11.36 37.48
CA CYS A 141 -32.97 12.60 37.85
C CYS A 141 -32.01 13.80 37.69
N GLY A 142 -32.52 15.03 37.70
CA GLY A 142 -31.69 16.23 37.50
C GLY A 142 -30.53 16.38 38.48
N ALA A 143 -30.73 16.04 39.76
CA ALA A 143 -29.68 16.11 40.78
C ALA A 143 -28.57 15.06 40.57
N CYS A 144 -28.94 13.80 40.32
CA CYS A 144 -27.97 12.74 40.06
C CYS A 144 -27.20 12.96 38.74
N ASP A 145 -27.86 13.53 37.73
CA ASP A 145 -27.20 13.97 36.50
C ASP A 145 -26.12 15.01 36.77
N LEU A 146 -26.43 16.02 37.58
CA LEU A 146 -25.48 17.09 37.88
C LEU A 146 -24.23 16.57 38.59
N GLU A 147 -24.40 15.68 39.58
CA GLU A 147 -23.29 15.09 40.32
C GLU A 147 -22.42 14.19 39.42
N CYS A 148 -23.05 13.29 38.66
CA CYS A 148 -22.33 12.36 37.78
C CYS A 148 -21.63 13.10 36.63
N HIS A 149 -22.36 13.92 35.87
CA HIS A 149 -21.86 14.59 34.68
C HIS A 149 -21.13 15.91 35.00
N ARG A 150 -20.84 16.19 36.27
CA ARG A 150 -19.75 17.09 36.66
C ARG A 150 -18.39 16.47 36.36
N ARG A 151 -18.23 15.15 36.60
CA ARG A 151 -16.99 14.40 36.33
C ARG A 151 -16.91 13.92 34.89
N TYR A 152 -18.07 13.57 34.31
CA TYR A 152 -18.16 13.03 32.96
C TYR A 152 -18.79 14.02 31.97
N ALA A 153 -18.21 15.22 31.86
CA ALA A 153 -18.77 16.34 31.10
C ALA A 153 -18.87 16.07 29.58
N LEU A 154 -18.11 15.11 29.05
CA LEU A 154 -18.10 14.78 27.62
C LEU A 154 -19.18 13.76 27.20
N HIS A 155 -19.95 13.25 28.16
CA HIS A 155 -21.00 12.28 27.88
C HIS A 155 -22.17 12.88 27.09
N ASN A 156 -22.71 12.10 26.15
CA ASN A 156 -23.85 12.48 25.34
C ASN A 156 -25.16 12.18 26.09
N ARG A 157 -25.87 13.25 26.43
CA ARG A 157 -27.09 13.20 27.24
C ARG A 157 -28.31 13.59 26.41
N CYS A 158 -29.46 13.08 26.80
CA CYS A 158 -30.76 13.44 26.24
C CYS A 158 -31.72 13.79 27.37
N SER A 159 -32.53 14.82 27.19
CA SER A 159 -33.72 15.05 28.01
C SER A 159 -34.81 14.02 27.70
N MET A 160 -35.65 13.75 28.69
CA MET A 160 -36.79 12.82 28.60
C MET A 160 -38.09 13.59 28.84
N ASN A 161 -38.65 14.20 27.78
CA ASN A 161 -39.94 14.90 27.83
C ASN A 161 -40.90 14.33 26.77
N GLY A 162 -41.42 13.12 27.01
CA GLY A 162 -42.23 12.37 26.05
C GLY A 162 -41.48 11.78 24.86
N PHE A 163 -40.30 12.31 24.54
CA PHE A 163 -39.33 11.79 23.57
C PHE A 163 -37.91 12.11 24.03
N PHE A 164 -36.90 11.51 23.39
CA PHE A 164 -35.50 11.79 23.69
C PHE A 164 -34.99 12.95 22.85
N SER A 165 -34.60 14.06 23.49
CA SER A 165 -33.97 15.20 22.82
C SER A 165 -32.52 15.35 23.26
N PRO A 166 -31.53 15.35 22.36
CA PRO A 166 -30.13 15.59 22.71
C PRO A 166 -29.95 16.94 23.41
N ILE A 167 -29.14 16.97 24.47
CA ILE A 167 -28.83 18.20 25.20
C ILE A 167 -27.31 18.38 25.31
N PRO A 168 -26.79 19.62 25.19
CA PRO A 168 -25.37 19.87 25.35
C PRO A 168 -24.94 19.68 26.82
N PRO A 169 -23.63 19.53 27.08
CA PRO A 169 -23.08 19.45 28.44
C PRO A 169 -23.48 20.64 29.32
N SER A 170 -23.69 21.79 28.70
CA SER A 170 -24.04 23.02 29.40
C SER A 170 -25.52 23.11 29.80
N THR A 171 -26.38 22.19 29.39
CA THR A 171 -27.79 22.21 29.80
C THR A 171 -28.00 21.38 31.06
N VAL A 172 -28.69 21.95 32.04
CA VAL A 172 -29.18 21.28 33.25
C VAL A 172 -30.71 21.34 33.20
N ILE A 173 -31.37 20.26 33.62
CA ILE A 173 -32.83 20.16 33.68
C ILE A 173 -33.28 20.37 35.12
N GLY A 174 -34.05 21.43 35.38
CA GLY A 174 -34.60 21.79 36.69
C GLY A 174 -35.87 21.00 37.07
N GLU A 175 -36.46 21.33 38.23
CA GLU A 175 -37.61 20.63 38.83
C GLU A 175 -38.88 20.65 37.94
N GLU A 176 -39.05 21.67 37.09
CA GLU A 176 -40.16 21.80 36.13
C GLU A 176 -39.76 21.47 34.68
N LEU A 177 -38.71 20.67 34.46
CA LEU A 177 -38.14 20.40 33.13
C LEU A 177 -37.61 21.66 32.41
N THR A 178 -37.35 22.74 33.14
CA THR A 178 -36.78 23.97 32.59
C THR A 178 -35.30 23.77 32.27
N HIS A 179 -34.87 24.27 31.10
CA HIS A 179 -33.49 24.17 30.64
C HIS A 179 -32.69 25.35 31.18
N GLN A 180 -31.69 25.07 32.02
CA GLN A 180 -30.77 26.08 32.55
C GLN A 180 -29.37 25.90 31.97
N HIS A 181 -28.72 27.01 31.61
CA HIS A 181 -27.36 26.99 31.10
C HIS A 181 -26.33 27.04 32.24
N HIS A 182 -25.48 26.01 32.33
CA HIS A 182 -24.40 25.89 33.29
C HIS A 182 -23.09 25.59 32.56
N MET A 183 -22.07 26.41 32.76
CA MET A 183 -20.75 26.15 32.16
C MET A 183 -20.11 24.92 32.80
N LYS A 184 -19.54 24.03 31.98
CA LYS A 184 -18.86 22.82 32.44
C LYS A 184 -17.34 22.97 32.30
N PRO A 185 -16.56 22.68 33.36
CA PRO A 185 -15.11 22.73 33.28
C PRO A 185 -14.60 21.67 32.30
N LEU A 186 -13.52 21.99 31.59
CA LEU A 186 -12.76 21.05 30.79
C LEU A 186 -12.24 19.92 31.69
N PRO A 187 -12.52 18.64 31.40
CA PRO A 187 -11.97 17.53 32.16
C PRO A 187 -10.46 17.48 31.97
N LEU A 188 -9.70 17.79 33.03
CA LEU A 188 -8.24 17.78 33.06
C LEU A 188 -7.75 17.00 34.29
N GLU A 189 -6.51 16.53 34.24
CA GLU A 189 -5.78 16.16 35.44
C GLU A 189 -5.50 17.43 36.26
N LEU A 190 -6.08 17.50 37.47
CA LEU A 190 -5.95 18.65 38.37
C LEU A 190 -4.96 18.31 39.48
N PRO A 191 -4.04 19.22 39.85
CA PRO A 191 -3.12 18.98 40.95
C PRO A 191 -3.89 18.87 42.27
N GLN A 192 -3.49 17.92 43.12
CA GLN A 192 -4.12 17.70 44.43
C GLN A 192 -3.88 18.88 45.39
N THR A 193 -2.73 19.57 45.26
CA THR A 193 -2.35 20.71 46.09
C THR A 193 -1.71 21.79 45.24
N ILE A 194 -2.09 23.05 45.47
CA ILE A 194 -1.49 24.23 44.81
C ILE A 194 -0.63 25.08 45.76
N CYS A 195 -0.73 24.79 47.06
CA CYS A 195 -0.01 25.43 48.16
C CYS A 195 0.10 24.45 49.35
N GLY A 196 0.83 24.82 50.40
CA GLY A 196 0.97 24.02 51.63
C GLY A 196 -0.21 24.13 52.61
N CYS A 197 -1.35 24.70 52.20
CA CYS A 197 -2.54 24.78 53.07
C CYS A 197 -3.24 23.40 53.15
N PRO A 198 -3.86 23.07 54.29
CA PRO A 198 -4.64 21.83 54.45
C PRO A 198 -6.01 21.88 53.74
N VAL A 199 -6.35 23.01 53.11
CA VAL A 199 -7.64 23.25 52.45
C VAL A 199 -7.60 22.71 51.03
N VAL A 200 -8.55 21.83 50.68
CA VAL A 200 -8.72 21.33 49.31
C VAL A 200 -9.06 22.51 48.38
N PRO A 201 -8.30 22.73 47.29
CA PRO A 201 -8.60 23.80 46.36
C PRO A 201 -9.97 23.63 45.72
N SER A 202 -10.73 24.72 45.65
CA SER A 202 -12.01 24.75 44.93
C SER A 202 -11.79 24.94 43.44
N VAL A 203 -12.61 24.29 42.60
CA VAL A 203 -12.59 24.45 41.14
C VAL A 203 -13.53 25.58 40.74
N VAL A 204 -12.99 26.60 40.08
CA VAL A 204 -13.69 27.75 39.53
C VAL A 204 -13.61 27.72 38.01
N CYS A 205 -14.62 28.26 37.33
CA CYS A 205 -14.64 28.38 35.88
C CYS A 205 -13.96 29.70 35.45
N SER A 206 -12.93 29.63 34.61
CA SER A 206 -12.20 30.81 34.12
C SER A 206 -12.60 31.19 32.68
N LYS A 207 -11.67 31.11 31.72
CA LYS A 207 -11.88 31.47 30.31
C LYS A 207 -12.62 30.38 29.51
N PRO A 208 -13.41 30.74 28.50
CA PRO A 208 -13.99 29.77 27.56
C PRO A 208 -12.92 28.97 26.82
N VAL A 209 -13.19 27.69 26.59
CA VAL A 209 -12.36 26.79 25.80
C VAL A 209 -13.23 25.87 24.95
N VAL A 210 -12.82 25.65 23.71
CA VAL A 210 -13.47 24.71 22.80
C VAL A 210 -12.64 23.43 22.76
N LEU A 211 -13.26 22.27 23.01
CA LEU A 211 -12.64 20.97 22.82
C LEU A 211 -13.28 20.25 21.63
N ILE A 212 -12.47 19.77 20.70
CA ILE A 212 -12.91 18.97 19.56
C ILE A 212 -12.51 17.51 19.79
N THR A 213 -13.49 16.61 19.81
CA THR A 213 -13.27 15.16 19.97
C THR A 213 -13.88 14.40 18.79
N MET A 214 -13.73 13.08 18.77
CA MET A 214 -14.45 12.21 17.82
C MET A 214 -15.98 12.28 17.93
N LYS A 215 -16.50 12.80 19.05
CA LYS A 215 -17.92 13.07 19.27
C LYS A 215 -18.35 14.46 18.80
N GLY A 216 -17.45 15.26 18.22
CA GLY A 216 -17.71 16.63 17.77
C GLY A 216 -17.20 17.70 18.74
N ARG A 217 -17.71 18.92 18.59
CA ARG A 217 -17.29 20.14 19.31
C ARG A 217 -17.98 20.25 20.67
N TYR A 218 -17.22 20.63 21.69
CA TYR A 218 -17.68 20.91 23.05
C TYR A 218 -17.25 22.35 23.42
N ASP A 219 -18.21 23.20 23.79
CA ASP A 219 -17.93 24.51 24.36
C ASP A 219 -17.92 24.38 25.89
N LEU A 220 -16.74 24.58 26.48
CA LEU A 220 -16.43 24.35 27.89
C LEU A 220 -15.75 25.59 28.47
N VAL A 221 -15.33 25.50 29.73
CA VAL A 221 -14.54 26.53 30.41
C VAL A 221 -13.30 25.92 31.03
N MET A 222 -12.20 26.67 31.04
CA MET A 222 -10.95 26.20 31.61
C MET A 222 -11.07 26.19 33.15
N PRO A 223 -10.80 25.07 33.84
CA PRO A 223 -10.83 25.02 35.29
C PRO A 223 -9.68 25.84 35.89
N GLU A 224 -9.96 26.57 36.94
CA GLU A 224 -8.97 27.27 37.77
C GLU A 224 -9.11 26.76 39.20
N LEU A 225 -8.00 26.47 39.87
CA LEU A 225 -8.03 26.07 41.27
C LEU A 225 -7.79 27.28 42.15
N TYR A 226 -8.64 27.46 43.16
CA TYR A 226 -8.54 28.53 44.14
C TYR A 226 -8.43 27.95 45.56
N CYS A 227 -7.39 28.32 46.28
CA CYS A 227 -7.24 27.97 47.70
C CYS A 227 -7.91 29.03 48.57
N GLY A 228 -8.99 28.65 49.26
CA GLY A 228 -9.67 29.55 50.21
C GLY A 228 -8.85 29.94 51.44
N GLY A 229 -7.74 29.24 51.73
CA GLY A 229 -6.88 29.53 52.88
C GLY A 229 -5.85 30.64 52.62
N CYS A 230 -5.19 30.62 51.47
CA CYS A 230 -4.12 31.58 51.12
C CYS A 230 -4.39 32.39 49.86
N ALA A 231 -5.57 32.27 49.26
CA ALA A 231 -5.99 32.91 48.01
C ALA A 231 -5.10 32.61 46.78
N LYS A 232 -4.20 31.63 46.86
CA LYS A 232 -3.38 31.22 45.73
C LYS A 232 -4.25 30.56 44.66
N THR A 233 -3.98 30.90 43.40
CA THR A 233 -4.61 30.31 42.23
C THR A 233 -3.65 29.44 41.43
N TRP A 234 -4.21 28.49 40.69
CA TRP A 234 -3.50 27.71 39.69
C TRP A 234 -4.36 27.61 38.43
N THR A 235 -3.71 27.82 37.28
CA THR A 235 -4.34 27.71 35.97
C THR A 235 -3.61 26.64 35.14
N PRO A 236 -4.34 25.85 34.32
CA PRO A 236 -3.75 24.87 33.43
C PRO A 236 -2.81 25.52 32.42
N ASP A 237 -1.60 24.98 32.31
CA ASP A 237 -0.64 25.30 31.28
C ASP A 237 -0.68 24.29 30.12
N LEU A 238 0.24 24.44 29.16
CA LEU A 238 0.31 23.53 28.02
C LEU A 238 0.58 22.08 28.44
N SER A 239 1.46 21.86 29.43
CA SER A 239 1.79 20.53 29.93
C SER A 239 0.57 19.84 30.54
N SER A 240 -0.20 20.56 31.37
CA SER A 240 -1.42 20.05 32.00
C SER A 240 -2.46 19.58 30.96
N VAL A 241 -2.59 20.33 29.87
CA VAL A 241 -3.49 19.99 28.75
C VAL A 241 -3.00 18.75 27.99
N GLN A 242 -1.69 18.68 27.69
CA GLN A 242 -1.09 17.55 26.98
C GLN A 242 -1.12 16.25 27.79
N ASN A 243 -0.85 16.32 29.10
CA ASN A 243 -0.96 15.18 30.00
C ASN A 243 -2.38 14.62 30.07
N SER A 244 -3.39 15.48 29.86
CA SER A 244 -4.80 15.09 29.81
C SER A 244 -5.25 14.53 28.45
N GLY A 245 -4.33 14.32 27.50
CA GLY A 245 -4.63 13.74 26.19
C GLY A 245 -5.13 14.73 25.14
N TYR A 246 -5.03 16.04 25.39
CA TYR A 246 -5.44 17.08 24.45
C TYR A 246 -4.24 17.79 23.82
N TRP A 247 -4.43 18.31 22.61
CA TRP A 247 -3.43 19.05 21.87
C TRP A 247 -3.91 20.45 21.53
N PRO A 248 -3.07 21.48 21.69
CA PRO A 248 -3.48 22.86 21.45
C PRO A 248 -3.62 23.17 19.97
N ALA A 249 -4.65 23.94 19.63
CA ALA A 249 -4.77 24.54 18.32
C ALA A 249 -4.06 25.90 18.20
N ASN A 250 -3.84 26.56 19.34
CA ASN A 250 -3.16 27.84 19.48
C ASN A 250 -2.50 27.94 20.87
N GLN A 251 -1.57 28.88 21.04
CA GLN A 251 -0.85 29.08 22.30
C GLN A 251 -1.75 29.60 23.44
N GLN A 252 -2.89 30.21 23.12
CA GLN A 252 -3.83 30.73 24.11
C GLN A 252 -4.68 29.63 24.78
N LEU A 253 -4.58 28.37 24.32
CA LEU A 253 -5.35 27.22 24.81
C LEU A 253 -6.88 27.46 24.76
N SER A 254 -7.35 28.24 23.79
CA SER A 254 -8.77 28.54 23.60
C SER A 254 -9.50 27.51 22.75
N LEU A 255 -8.75 26.73 21.97
CA LEU A 255 -9.24 25.62 21.16
C LEU A 255 -8.26 24.45 21.28
N LEU A 256 -8.79 23.29 21.61
CA LEU A 256 -8.07 22.04 21.84
C LEU A 256 -8.66 20.92 20.98
N TYR A 257 -7.80 19.99 20.60
CA TYR A 257 -8.19 18.74 19.94
C TYR A 257 -7.86 17.57 20.85
N ASP A 258 -8.77 16.63 20.96
CA ASP A 258 -8.44 15.29 21.44
C ASP A 258 -7.46 14.64 20.44
N VAL A 259 -6.37 14.07 20.95
CA VAL A 259 -5.34 13.43 20.13
C VAL A 259 -5.92 12.29 19.26
N GLU A 260 -6.99 11.64 19.69
CA GLU A 260 -7.69 10.62 18.89
C GLU A 260 -8.18 11.16 17.54
N VAL A 261 -8.52 12.45 17.44
CA VAL A 261 -8.95 13.07 16.18
C VAL A 261 -7.81 13.09 15.17
N PHE A 262 -6.58 13.30 15.61
CA PHE A 262 -5.39 13.27 14.74
C PHE A 262 -5.04 11.85 14.32
N GLN A 263 -5.09 10.90 15.25
CA GLN A 263 -4.84 9.48 14.96
C GLN A 263 -5.86 8.93 13.95
N MET A 264 -7.14 9.29 14.12
CA MET A 264 -8.19 8.95 13.16
C MET A 264 -7.93 9.60 11.79
N PHE A 265 -7.48 10.86 11.76
CA PHE A 265 -7.17 11.52 10.50
C PHE A 265 -6.01 10.85 9.76
N GLU A 266 -4.94 10.48 10.46
CA GLU A 266 -3.81 9.73 9.88
C GLU A 266 -4.29 8.38 9.30
N THR A 267 -5.09 7.64 10.07
CA THR A 267 -5.67 6.36 9.63
C THR A 267 -6.60 6.53 8.42
N LEU A 268 -7.45 7.57 8.42
CA LEU A 268 -8.33 7.89 7.30
C LEU A 268 -7.52 8.20 6.05
N LYS A 269 -6.39 8.89 6.17
CA LYS A 269 -5.54 9.22 5.03
C LYS A 269 -4.80 8.03 4.43
N LEU A 270 -4.60 6.99 5.23
CA LEU A 270 -4.02 5.74 4.78
C LEU A 270 -5.02 4.87 4.02
N VAL A 271 -6.21 4.66 4.61
CA VAL A 271 -7.26 3.80 4.05
C VAL A 271 -8.00 4.50 2.91
N ALA A 272 -8.19 5.81 3.00
CA ALA A 272 -8.87 6.64 2.01
C ALA A 272 -8.08 7.95 1.73
N PRO A 273 -6.95 7.89 1.00
CA PRO A 273 -6.07 9.03 0.77
C PRO A 273 -6.75 10.27 0.15
N GLY A 274 -7.76 10.03 -0.70
CA GLY A 274 -8.55 11.08 -1.34
C GLY A 274 -9.51 11.82 -0.41
N SER A 275 -9.77 11.31 0.81
CA SER A 275 -10.70 11.96 1.75
C SER A 275 -10.18 13.33 2.17
N SER A 276 -10.94 14.39 1.88
CA SER A 276 -10.51 15.75 2.22
C SER A 276 -10.55 15.99 3.73
N ARG A 277 -9.68 16.89 4.21
CA ARG A 277 -9.76 17.40 5.59
C ARG A 277 -11.15 17.97 5.89
N LEU A 278 -11.75 18.67 4.93
CA LEU A 278 -13.08 19.25 5.07
C LEU A 278 -14.16 18.18 5.26
N ALA A 279 -14.00 16.98 4.69
CA ALA A 279 -14.91 15.88 4.93
C ALA A 279 -14.90 15.45 6.41
N LEU A 280 -13.73 15.29 7.03
CA LEU A 280 -13.63 15.00 8.47
C LEU A 280 -14.26 16.13 9.29
N MET A 281 -13.98 17.39 8.97
CA MET A 281 -14.59 18.53 9.68
C MET A 281 -16.12 18.53 9.56
N ARG A 282 -16.68 18.17 8.39
CA ARG A 282 -18.13 18.02 8.19
C ARG A 282 -18.69 16.89 9.05
N VAL A 283 -18.02 15.74 9.12
CA VAL A 283 -18.41 14.62 10.00
C VAL A 283 -18.47 15.09 11.45
N LEU A 284 -17.44 15.81 11.93
CA LEU A 284 -17.41 16.35 13.28
C LEU A 284 -18.54 17.37 13.52
N ASN A 285 -18.82 18.26 12.57
CA ASN A 285 -19.94 19.21 12.65
C ASN A 285 -21.30 18.50 12.70
N MET A 286 -21.51 17.44 11.90
CA MET A 286 -22.73 16.64 11.94
C MET A 286 -22.89 15.93 13.29
N LYS A 287 -21.81 15.41 13.86
CA LYS A 287 -21.82 14.82 15.22
C LYS A 287 -22.16 15.87 16.28
N THR A 288 -21.56 17.06 16.20
CA THR A 288 -21.89 18.20 17.09
C THR A 288 -23.40 18.47 17.09
N ALA A 289 -24.00 18.64 15.92
CA ALA A 289 -25.43 18.90 15.78
C ALA A 289 -26.30 17.71 16.27
N ALA A 290 -25.92 16.48 15.94
CA ALA A 290 -26.66 15.27 16.35
C ALA A 290 -26.72 15.09 17.88
N TYR A 291 -25.78 15.68 18.62
CA TYR A 291 -25.73 15.65 20.08
C TYR A 291 -26.20 16.96 20.73
N GLY A 292 -26.96 17.79 20.01
CA GLY A 292 -27.58 19.01 20.56
C GLY A 292 -26.59 20.15 20.84
N ARG A 293 -25.39 20.09 20.25
CA ARG A 293 -24.34 21.11 20.40
C ARG A 293 -24.28 22.00 19.16
N THR A 294 -23.61 23.15 19.27
CA THR A 294 -23.54 24.15 18.20
C THR A 294 -22.09 24.50 17.83
N GLY A 295 -21.94 25.32 16.79
CA GLY A 295 -20.64 25.77 16.29
C GLY A 295 -20.03 24.87 15.24
N THR A 296 -18.94 25.36 14.63
CA THR A 296 -18.22 24.66 13.56
C THR A 296 -16.76 24.42 13.94
N VAL A 297 -16.16 23.39 13.35
CA VAL A 297 -14.72 23.12 13.44
C VAL A 297 -13.99 23.81 12.29
N CYS A 298 -13.07 24.72 12.63
CA CYS A 298 -12.23 25.40 11.65
C CYS A 298 -11.15 24.46 11.12
N GLY A 299 -11.23 24.17 9.83
CA GLY A 299 -10.32 23.21 9.23
C GLY A 299 -8.87 23.71 9.11
N ASP A 300 -8.63 25.01 8.97
CA ASP A 300 -7.26 25.53 8.86
C ASP A 300 -6.53 25.45 10.19
N THR A 301 -7.24 25.75 11.27
CA THR A 301 -6.76 25.58 12.63
C THR A 301 -6.48 24.11 12.96
N PHE A 302 -7.33 23.19 12.50
CA PHE A 302 -7.06 21.74 12.57
C PHE A 302 -5.78 21.37 11.84
N GLN A 303 -5.59 21.82 10.59
CA GLN A 303 -4.43 21.45 9.79
C GLN A 303 -3.11 21.90 10.43
N ARG A 304 -3.07 23.13 10.96
CA ARG A 304 -1.89 23.65 11.66
C ARG A 304 -1.58 22.81 12.90
N SER A 305 -2.59 22.58 13.75
CA SER A 305 -2.46 21.80 14.98
C SER A 305 -2.02 20.36 14.71
N TYR A 306 -2.61 19.70 13.71
CA TYR A 306 -2.23 18.36 13.25
C TYR A 306 -0.78 18.32 12.76
N ASN A 307 -0.34 19.33 11.99
CA ASN A 307 1.04 19.38 11.51
C ASN A 307 2.03 19.48 12.66
N GLU A 308 1.78 20.33 13.66
CA GLU A 308 2.64 20.43 14.86
C GLU A 308 2.70 19.10 15.64
N TRP A 309 1.55 18.46 15.81
CA TRP A 309 1.49 17.13 16.43
C TRP A 309 2.31 16.10 15.64
N ALA A 310 2.17 16.07 14.31
CA ALA A 310 2.93 15.17 13.43
C ALA A 310 4.43 15.47 13.44
N ILE A 311 4.83 16.74 13.53
CA ILE A 311 6.23 17.17 13.68
C ILE A 311 6.81 16.64 14.99
N CYS A 312 6.09 16.76 16.11
CA CYS A 312 6.52 16.20 17.39
C CYS A 312 6.69 14.69 17.31
N HIS A 313 5.71 13.98 16.74
CA HIS A 313 5.78 12.53 16.55
C HIS A 313 6.98 12.10 15.70
N TYR A 314 7.24 12.80 14.59
CA TYR A 314 8.38 12.53 13.74
C TYR A 314 9.72 12.90 14.40
N THR A 315 9.75 13.96 15.21
CA THR A 315 10.95 14.33 16.00
C THR A 315 11.27 13.24 17.03
N VAL A 316 10.26 12.67 17.69
CA VAL A 316 10.45 11.51 18.58
C VAL A 316 10.98 10.30 17.81
N SER A 317 10.47 10.03 16.61
CA SER A 317 11.01 8.98 15.73
C SER A 317 12.48 9.22 15.37
N LYS A 318 12.89 10.47 15.10
CA LYS A 318 14.29 10.84 14.88
C LYS A 318 15.16 10.64 16.11
N LEU A 319 14.69 11.02 17.30
CA LEU A 319 15.39 10.76 18.57
C LEU A 319 15.55 9.25 18.84
N CYS A 320 14.66 8.43 18.27
CA CYS A 320 14.81 6.99 18.29
C CYS A 320 15.72 6.46 17.18
N GLU A 321 16.24 7.28 16.26
CA GLU A 321 16.98 6.88 15.05
C GLU A 321 16.15 6.00 14.10
N GLU A 322 14.88 6.33 13.87
CA GLU A 322 14.05 5.65 12.85
C GLU A 322 14.35 6.17 11.43
N GLU A 323 14.48 5.24 10.48
CA GLU A 323 14.70 5.54 9.04
C GLU A 323 13.48 5.13 8.20
N PRO A 324 12.47 6.02 8.04
CA PRO A 324 11.18 5.63 7.46
C PRO A 324 11.21 5.32 5.96
N PHE A 325 12.31 5.62 5.27
CA PHE A 325 12.49 5.40 3.82
C PHE A 325 13.53 4.32 3.50
N THR A 326 13.90 3.51 4.50
CA THR A 326 14.79 2.34 4.34
C THR A 326 13.97 1.06 4.40
N CYS A 327 14.13 0.17 3.41
CA CYS A 327 13.48 -1.14 3.43
C CYS A 327 14.34 -2.17 4.20
N PRO A 328 13.82 -2.82 5.27
CA PRO A 328 14.55 -3.82 6.04
C PRO A 328 15.02 -5.04 5.24
N ALA A 329 14.27 -5.43 4.19
CA ALA A 329 14.63 -6.56 3.34
C ALA A 329 15.63 -6.20 2.23
N CYS A 330 15.91 -4.91 2.00
CA CYS A 330 16.85 -4.44 0.98
C CYS A 330 18.20 -4.00 1.54
N HIS A 331 18.43 -4.13 2.85
CA HIS A 331 19.66 -3.67 3.49
C HIS A 331 20.50 -4.85 4.00
N PRO A 332 21.81 -4.92 3.68
CA PRO A 332 22.60 -3.95 2.92
C PRO A 332 22.45 -4.06 1.40
N ASP A 333 22.00 -5.20 0.87
CA ASP A 333 21.98 -5.44 -0.57
C ASP A 333 20.57 -5.28 -1.16
N MET A 334 20.40 -4.22 -1.95
CA MET A 334 19.17 -3.96 -2.67
C MET A 334 19.17 -4.68 -4.01
N LEU A 335 18.11 -5.43 -4.32
CA LEU A 335 18.03 -6.10 -5.61
C LEU A 335 17.68 -5.13 -6.74
N ALA A 336 16.61 -4.36 -6.59
CA ALA A 336 16.08 -3.52 -7.65
C ALA A 336 15.43 -2.24 -7.11
N VAL A 337 15.63 -1.15 -7.83
CA VAL A 337 14.91 0.12 -7.67
C VAL A 337 14.11 0.37 -8.93
N ALA A 338 12.81 0.63 -8.79
CA ALA A 338 11.95 1.11 -9.86
C ALA A 338 11.72 2.61 -9.72
N VAL A 339 11.79 3.32 -10.85
CA VAL A 339 11.58 4.76 -10.92
C VAL A 339 10.58 5.09 -12.00
N ASP A 340 9.61 5.94 -11.67
CA ASP A 340 8.63 6.46 -12.62
C ASP A 340 8.10 7.86 -12.20
N GLY A 341 7.64 8.62 -13.19
CA GLY A 341 7.11 9.97 -13.08
C GLY A 341 5.60 10.03 -12.97
N ASN A 342 5.08 10.40 -11.80
CA ASN A 342 3.65 10.62 -11.59
C ASN A 342 3.21 12.04 -11.95
N ARG A 343 2.69 12.21 -13.17
CA ARG A 343 2.16 13.50 -13.66
C ARG A 343 0.78 13.89 -13.11
N LYS A 344 0.06 12.96 -12.47
CA LYS A 344 -1.21 13.30 -11.79
C LYS A 344 -0.94 14.20 -10.58
N LEU A 345 0.23 14.06 -9.96
CA LEU A 345 0.71 14.92 -8.89
C LEU A 345 1.23 16.27 -9.41
N TYR A 346 0.48 17.01 -10.22
CA TYR A 346 0.83 18.41 -10.51
C TYR A 346 0.39 19.35 -9.37
N ARG A 347 0.90 20.60 -9.36
CA ARG A 347 0.51 21.66 -8.42
C ARG A 347 0.30 22.98 -9.14
N PHE A 348 -0.76 23.72 -8.80
CA PHE A 348 -1.03 25.04 -9.41
C PHE A 348 -0.17 26.15 -8.78
N LYS A 349 0.26 27.14 -9.58
CA LYS A 349 0.97 28.34 -9.08
C LYS A 349 0.16 29.17 -8.09
N LYS A 350 -1.16 29.27 -8.31
CA LYS A 350 -2.08 30.03 -7.44
C LYS A 350 -2.30 29.38 -6.07
N ALA A 351 -1.82 28.16 -5.86
CA ALA A 351 -1.93 27.47 -4.59
C ALA A 351 -0.93 28.06 -3.59
N GLY A 352 -1.39 29.00 -2.77
CA GLY A 352 -0.72 29.68 -1.66
C GLY A 352 0.81 29.64 -1.63
N ASN A 353 1.47 30.75 -1.91
CA ASN A 353 2.90 30.89 -1.67
C ASN A 353 3.12 31.16 -0.17
N SER A 354 3.56 30.15 0.59
CA SER A 354 4.19 30.39 1.89
C SER A 354 5.69 30.56 1.66
N GLU A 355 6.30 31.57 2.26
CA GLU A 355 7.77 31.70 2.31
C GLU A 355 8.41 30.60 3.19
N ASP A 356 7.60 29.88 3.96
CA ASP A 356 8.04 28.74 4.76
C ASP A 356 8.51 27.58 3.87
N SER A 357 9.76 27.15 4.11
CA SER A 357 10.38 26.01 3.46
C SER A 357 9.73 24.67 3.85
N GLY A 358 9.00 24.62 4.97
CA GLY A 358 8.30 23.44 5.50
C GLY A 358 9.22 22.46 6.22
N TYR A 359 8.81 21.99 7.40
CA TYR A 359 9.61 21.13 8.28
C TYR A 359 10.13 19.84 7.60
N PHE A 360 9.35 19.27 6.67
CA PHE A 360 9.67 18.02 5.98
C PHE A 360 10.51 18.20 4.70
N LYS A 361 11.03 19.41 4.43
CA LYS A 361 11.87 19.68 3.25
C LYS A 361 13.10 18.75 3.23
N GLY A 362 13.29 18.03 2.12
CA GLY A 362 14.44 17.15 1.94
C GLY A 362 14.35 15.81 2.67
N VAL A 363 13.24 15.51 3.37
CA VAL A 363 13.07 14.23 4.10
C VAL A 363 12.75 13.10 3.13
N PHE A 364 11.69 13.25 2.33
CA PHE A 364 11.28 12.29 1.31
C PHE A 364 11.48 12.86 -0.10
N ILE A 365 10.98 14.08 -0.30
CA ILE A 365 11.12 14.82 -1.55
C ILE A 365 12.43 15.62 -1.49
N CYS A 366 13.29 15.41 -2.48
CA CYS A 366 14.55 16.14 -2.65
C CYS A 366 14.33 17.66 -2.60
N LYS A 367 15.33 18.40 -2.10
CA LYS A 367 15.29 19.86 -2.17
C LYS A 367 15.33 20.29 -3.63
N ASP A 368 14.47 21.23 -4.00
CA ASP A 368 14.35 21.63 -5.40
C ASP A 368 15.63 22.31 -5.91
N GLU A 369 16.36 22.98 -5.02
CA GLU A 369 17.63 23.62 -5.33
C GLU A 369 18.72 22.58 -5.69
N ASP A 370 18.76 21.45 -4.98
CA ASP A 370 19.67 20.33 -5.25
C ASP A 370 19.32 19.63 -6.57
N VAL A 371 18.02 19.53 -6.90
CA VAL A 371 17.56 18.95 -8.17
C VAL A 371 17.87 19.89 -9.33
N ALA A 372 17.60 21.19 -9.18
CA ALA A 372 17.86 22.18 -10.21
C ALA A 372 19.35 22.28 -10.55
N SER A 373 20.20 22.42 -9.52
CA SER A 373 21.66 22.46 -9.69
C SER A 373 22.20 21.20 -10.36
N PHE A 374 21.73 20.01 -9.97
CA PHE A 374 22.12 18.76 -10.63
C PHE A 374 21.71 18.72 -12.10
N VAL A 375 20.47 19.09 -12.41
CA VAL A 375 19.97 19.11 -13.79
C VAL A 375 20.78 20.08 -14.65
N ASP A 376 21.07 21.27 -14.13
CA ASP A 376 21.86 22.28 -14.83
C ASP A 376 23.32 21.82 -15.04
N ASP A 377 23.94 21.19 -14.04
CA ASP A 377 25.29 20.63 -14.15
C ASP A 377 25.36 19.55 -15.25
N ILE A 378 24.48 18.55 -15.22
CA ILE A 378 24.44 17.49 -16.23
C ILE A 378 24.17 18.04 -17.63
N GLN A 379 23.25 19.01 -17.76
CA GLN A 379 22.93 19.61 -19.05
C GLN A 379 24.04 20.52 -19.58
N SER A 380 24.87 21.10 -18.71
CA SER A 380 26.03 21.90 -19.11
C SER A 380 27.16 21.02 -19.66
N LYS A 381 27.34 19.82 -19.08
CA LYS A 381 28.40 18.87 -19.43
C LYS A 381 28.06 17.93 -20.59
N THR A 382 26.76 17.78 -20.94
CA THR A 382 26.32 16.86 -22.00
C THR A 382 25.77 17.58 -23.24
N HIS A 383 26.37 17.35 -24.41
CA HIS A 383 25.88 17.90 -25.68
C HIS A 383 24.58 17.22 -26.15
N HIS A 384 23.56 17.98 -26.53
CA HIS A 384 22.24 17.45 -26.92
C HIS A 384 22.28 16.64 -28.23
N MET A 385 21.62 15.48 -28.28
CA MET A 385 21.35 14.80 -29.56
C MET A 385 19.89 15.01 -29.97
N ALA A 386 19.67 15.61 -31.14
CA ALA A 386 18.34 15.76 -31.70
C ALA A 386 17.80 14.40 -32.19
N GLY A 387 16.67 13.95 -31.65
CA GLY A 387 15.95 12.80 -32.21
C GLY A 387 14.70 12.42 -31.41
N ARG A 388 13.54 12.33 -32.09
CA ARG A 388 12.36 11.63 -31.56
C ARG A 388 12.56 10.14 -31.81
N GLY A 389 12.85 9.37 -30.78
CA GLY A 389 13.11 7.95 -30.91
C GLY A 389 12.02 7.10 -30.28
N SER A 390 11.05 6.60 -31.05
CA SER A 390 10.13 5.56 -30.58
C SER A 390 10.86 4.21 -30.45
N CYS A 391 10.39 3.35 -29.55
CA CYS A 391 10.69 1.93 -29.50
C CYS A 391 9.36 1.19 -29.65
N GLY A 392 9.27 0.22 -30.57
CA GLY A 392 8.01 -0.50 -30.84
C GLY A 392 6.98 0.31 -31.65
N GLN A 393 5.79 -0.27 -31.87
CA GLN A 393 4.70 0.33 -32.65
C GLN A 393 3.84 1.31 -31.85
N ALA A 394 3.89 1.24 -30.51
CA ALA A 394 2.90 1.91 -29.66
C ALA A 394 3.05 3.44 -29.57
N GLY A 395 4.00 4.06 -30.27
CA GLY A 395 4.09 5.53 -30.37
C GLY A 395 4.32 6.27 -29.05
N PHE A 396 4.49 5.56 -27.92
CA PHE A 396 4.73 6.16 -26.61
C PHE A 396 5.97 7.06 -26.67
N GLN A 397 5.78 8.33 -26.29
CA GLN A 397 6.85 9.32 -26.28
C GLN A 397 7.72 9.07 -25.04
N ALA A 398 8.99 8.75 -25.26
CA ALA A 398 9.96 8.63 -24.18
C ALA A 398 10.24 9.99 -23.50
N ALA A 399 10.69 9.95 -22.24
CA ALA A 399 11.24 11.09 -21.53
C ALA A 399 12.33 11.80 -22.37
N LYS A 400 12.32 13.14 -22.38
CA LYS A 400 13.16 13.95 -23.26
C LYS A 400 14.48 14.32 -22.57
N GLU A 401 15.56 14.58 -23.32
CA GLU A 401 16.78 15.16 -22.72
C GLU A 401 16.52 16.58 -22.17
N LYS A 402 15.65 17.34 -22.85
CA LYS A 402 15.13 18.63 -22.39
C LYS A 402 13.63 18.72 -22.64
N ALA A 403 12.89 19.20 -21.65
CA ALA A 403 11.49 19.58 -21.78
C ALA A 403 11.33 21.07 -21.48
N ARG A 404 10.43 21.74 -22.20
CA ARG A 404 9.90 23.03 -21.77
C ARG A 404 8.80 22.77 -20.75
N LYS A 405 8.53 23.76 -19.91
CA LYS A 405 7.36 23.75 -19.04
C LYS A 405 6.12 23.60 -19.92
N SER A 406 5.33 22.57 -19.64
CA SER A 406 4.12 22.20 -20.38
C SER A 406 2.97 23.19 -20.16
N CYS A 407 2.90 23.81 -18.97
CA CYS A 407 1.84 24.76 -18.65
C CYS A 407 2.31 25.89 -17.74
N GLU A 408 1.99 27.14 -18.11
CA GLU A 408 2.33 28.32 -17.30
C GLU A 408 1.55 28.41 -15.98
N THR A 409 0.39 27.73 -15.88
CA THR A 409 -0.44 27.78 -14.65
C THR A 409 0.03 26.82 -13.56
N LEU A 410 0.85 25.83 -13.93
CA LEU A 410 1.42 24.85 -13.01
C LEU A 410 2.71 25.39 -12.42
N ASP A 411 2.97 25.10 -11.14
CA ASP A 411 4.28 25.30 -10.55
C ASP A 411 5.12 24.03 -10.72
N GLU A 412 4.56 22.90 -10.25
CA GLU A 412 5.09 21.54 -10.38
C GLU A 412 4.21 20.77 -11.39
N GLU A 413 4.84 20.02 -12.29
CA GLU A 413 4.18 19.24 -13.35
C GLU A 413 3.98 17.76 -12.98
N GLY A 414 4.54 17.33 -11.85
CA GLY A 414 4.44 15.97 -11.33
C GLY A 414 5.47 15.67 -10.25
N LEU A 415 5.55 14.40 -9.86
CA LEU A 415 6.51 13.88 -8.89
C LEU A 415 7.21 12.63 -9.46
N GLU A 416 8.53 12.63 -9.54
CA GLU A 416 9.32 11.44 -9.85
C GLU A 416 9.56 10.65 -8.57
N VAL A 417 9.34 9.34 -8.57
CA VAL A 417 9.36 8.51 -7.36
C VAL A 417 10.23 7.27 -7.57
N ALA A 418 11.06 6.94 -6.58
CA ALA A 418 11.83 5.70 -6.52
C ALA A 418 11.30 4.76 -5.43
N VAL A 419 11.13 3.48 -5.79
CA VAL A 419 10.52 2.44 -4.97
C VAL A 419 11.35 1.16 -5.07
N CYS A 420 11.51 0.41 -3.97
CA CYS A 420 12.12 -0.91 -4.02
C CYS A 420 11.12 -2.00 -4.47
N ARG A 421 11.61 -3.22 -4.76
CA ARG A 421 10.73 -4.36 -5.14
C ARG A 421 9.74 -4.85 -4.07
N HIS A 422 9.81 -4.33 -2.85
CA HIS A 422 8.84 -4.58 -1.77
C HIS A 422 7.75 -3.50 -1.70
N GLY A 423 7.78 -2.50 -2.59
CA GLY A 423 6.81 -1.39 -2.60
C GLY A 423 7.07 -0.33 -1.53
N VAL A 424 8.27 -0.31 -0.94
CA VAL A 424 8.70 0.74 0.01
C VAL A 424 9.20 1.94 -0.80
N LEU A 425 8.63 3.11 -0.51
CA LEU A 425 9.06 4.40 -1.03
C LEU A 425 10.46 4.73 -0.50
N LEU A 426 11.40 5.05 -1.39
CA LEU A 426 12.78 5.35 -1.01
C LEU A 426 13.06 6.85 -1.08
N LYS A 427 12.71 7.47 -2.21
CA LYS A 427 12.98 8.89 -2.46
C LYS A 427 12.09 9.42 -3.56
N ALA A 428 11.85 10.73 -3.58
CA ALA A 428 11.13 11.39 -4.66
C ALA A 428 11.72 12.77 -4.97
N LEU A 429 11.34 13.33 -6.11
CA LEU A 429 11.67 14.73 -6.47
C LEU A 429 10.54 15.38 -7.27
N ASN A 430 10.43 16.70 -7.17
CA ASN A 430 9.45 17.46 -7.93
C ASN A 430 9.89 17.63 -9.39
N MET A 431 8.95 17.42 -10.32
CA MET A 431 9.14 17.75 -11.72
C MET A 431 8.66 19.17 -12.00
N PHE A 432 9.55 20.06 -12.45
CA PHE A 432 9.22 21.47 -12.77
C PHE A 432 9.01 21.74 -14.26
N ARG A 433 9.33 20.74 -15.07
CA ARG A 433 9.13 20.65 -16.52
C ARG A 433 8.79 19.18 -16.81
N GLY A 434 8.32 18.88 -18.02
CA GLY A 434 7.90 17.52 -18.37
C GLY A 434 9.00 16.49 -18.12
N GLU A 435 8.66 15.21 -18.24
CA GLU A 435 9.59 14.11 -17.97
C GLU A 435 10.92 14.27 -18.72
N ILE A 436 11.99 14.49 -17.95
CA ILE A 436 13.35 14.54 -18.44
C ILE A 436 14.16 13.40 -17.85
N VAL A 437 15.07 12.82 -18.64
CA VAL A 437 15.94 11.71 -18.21
C VAL A 437 16.89 12.06 -17.05
N ALA A 438 17.07 13.35 -16.74
CA ALA A 438 17.87 13.81 -15.60
C ALA A 438 17.19 13.56 -14.25
N TYR A 439 15.85 13.46 -14.21
CA TYR A 439 15.10 13.15 -12.99
C TYR A 439 15.36 11.73 -12.47
N PRO A 440 15.16 10.66 -13.25
CA PRO A 440 15.51 9.32 -12.80
C PRO A 440 17.01 9.17 -12.56
N LEU A 441 17.87 9.88 -13.31
CA LEU A 441 19.31 9.90 -13.06
C LEU A 441 19.66 10.46 -11.67
N LYS A 442 19.01 11.55 -11.23
CA LYS A 442 19.23 12.10 -9.88
C LYS A 442 18.88 11.08 -8.80
N LEU A 443 17.77 10.36 -8.98
CA LEU A 443 17.36 9.31 -8.04
C LEU A 443 18.31 8.11 -8.09
N GLN A 444 18.85 7.76 -9.27
CA GLN A 444 19.86 6.71 -9.40
C GLN A 444 21.15 7.07 -8.64
N VAL A 445 21.64 8.31 -8.79
CA VAL A 445 22.81 8.81 -8.05
C VAL A 445 22.58 8.73 -6.54
N ASP A 446 21.43 9.20 -6.08
CA ASP A 446 21.11 9.26 -4.65
C ASP A 446 20.94 7.88 -4.00
N LEU A 447 20.59 6.86 -4.79
CA LEU A 447 20.34 5.49 -4.31
C LEU A 447 21.50 4.52 -4.61
N ALA A 448 22.54 4.96 -5.30
CA ALA A 448 23.68 4.13 -5.67
C ALA A 448 24.44 3.56 -4.46
N SER A 449 24.43 4.27 -3.32
CA SER A 449 25.03 3.83 -2.05
C SER A 449 24.36 2.59 -1.44
N HIS A 450 23.12 2.27 -1.84
CA HIS A 450 22.42 1.06 -1.41
C HIS A 450 22.74 -0.16 -2.30
N HIS A 451 23.71 -0.02 -3.21
CA HIS A 451 24.18 -1.05 -4.15
C HIS A 451 23.07 -1.84 -4.88
N PRO A 452 22.05 -1.16 -5.44
CA PRO A 452 21.01 -1.82 -6.23
C PRO A 452 21.58 -2.59 -7.43
N SER A 453 21.19 -3.86 -7.59
CA SER A 453 21.65 -4.68 -8.74
C SER A 453 20.98 -4.28 -10.06
N PHE A 454 19.72 -3.82 -10.01
CA PHE A 454 18.91 -3.44 -11.16
C PHE A 454 18.30 -2.05 -11.01
N PHE A 455 18.27 -1.31 -12.12
CA PHE A 455 17.57 -0.04 -12.24
C PHE A 455 16.40 -0.19 -13.21
N CYS A 456 15.18 -0.19 -12.67
CA CYS A 456 13.96 -0.44 -13.42
C CYS A 456 13.35 0.88 -13.90
N MET A 457 13.16 1.00 -15.21
CA MET A 457 12.49 2.13 -15.83
C MET A 457 11.94 1.75 -17.21
N ASP A 458 10.82 2.32 -17.60
CA ASP A 458 10.13 1.97 -18.85
C ASP A 458 10.99 2.27 -20.08
N VAL A 459 11.65 3.43 -20.08
CA VAL A 459 12.45 3.91 -21.21
C VAL A 459 13.93 3.52 -21.12
N THR A 460 14.23 2.40 -20.45
CA THR A 460 15.60 1.90 -20.23
C THR A 460 16.43 1.78 -21.51
N CYS A 461 15.81 1.42 -22.64
CA CYS A 461 16.51 1.33 -23.94
C CYS A 461 17.05 2.68 -24.42
N ARG A 462 16.46 3.80 -23.99
CA ARG A 462 16.93 5.17 -24.27
C ARG A 462 17.84 5.70 -23.17
N TYR A 463 17.56 5.30 -21.94
CA TYR A 463 18.34 5.69 -20.77
C TYR A 463 19.75 5.13 -20.77
N THR A 464 19.93 3.85 -21.12
CA THR A 464 21.25 3.21 -21.05
C THR A 464 22.30 3.90 -21.94
N PRO A 465 22.01 4.24 -23.21
CA PRO A 465 22.92 5.05 -24.02
C PRO A 465 23.16 6.45 -23.46
N TYR A 466 22.12 7.09 -22.90
CA TYR A 466 22.24 8.40 -22.27
C TYR A 466 23.15 8.35 -21.03
N LEU A 467 22.98 7.35 -20.16
CA LEU A 467 23.81 7.14 -18.97
C LEU A 467 25.28 6.93 -19.34
N LYS A 468 25.58 6.13 -20.37
CA LYS A 468 26.96 5.96 -20.87
C LYS A 468 27.58 7.28 -21.32
N LYS A 469 26.81 8.11 -22.03
CA LYS A 469 27.24 9.45 -22.45
C LYS A 469 27.48 10.37 -21.25
N VAL A 470 26.60 10.35 -20.25
CA VAL A 470 26.79 11.10 -19.00
C VAL A 470 28.06 10.65 -18.30
N CYS A 471 28.28 9.34 -18.15
CA CYS A 471 29.48 8.80 -17.49
C CYS A 471 30.77 9.16 -18.23
N ASN A 472 30.74 9.22 -19.56
CA ASN A 472 31.89 9.69 -20.34
C ASN A 472 32.20 11.18 -20.10
N ALA A 473 31.18 12.00 -19.90
CA ALA A 473 31.33 13.43 -19.63
C ALA A 473 31.62 13.72 -18.14
N CYS A 474 31.15 12.85 -17.25
CA CYS A 474 31.19 12.94 -15.79
C CYS A 474 31.67 11.58 -15.22
N PRO A 475 32.99 11.30 -15.23
CA PRO A 475 33.54 10.01 -14.81
C PRO A 475 33.19 9.61 -13.37
N GLU A 476 32.86 10.57 -12.50
CA GLU A 476 32.37 10.33 -11.14
C GLU A 476 31.13 9.43 -11.10
N TYR A 477 30.31 9.41 -12.16
CA TYR A 477 29.11 8.58 -12.26
C TYR A 477 29.33 7.21 -12.92
N GLN A 478 30.59 6.84 -13.24
CA GLN A 478 30.90 5.55 -13.88
C GLN A 478 30.36 4.35 -13.10
N HIS A 479 30.32 4.45 -11.77
CA HIS A 479 29.81 3.41 -10.87
C HIS A 479 28.32 3.09 -11.12
N LEU A 480 27.53 4.03 -11.65
CA LEU A 480 26.11 3.82 -11.96
C LEU A 480 25.88 2.77 -13.06
N LEU A 481 26.88 2.53 -13.92
CA LEU A 481 26.82 1.51 -14.97
C LEU A 481 26.87 0.07 -14.41
N SER A 482 27.17 -0.10 -13.12
CA SER A 482 27.07 -1.39 -12.44
C SER A 482 25.62 -1.86 -12.26
N MET A 483 24.68 -0.91 -12.20
CA MET A 483 23.25 -1.18 -12.07
C MET A 483 22.70 -1.64 -13.42
N LYS A 484 22.23 -2.89 -13.49
CA LYS A 484 21.76 -3.44 -14.76
C LYS A 484 20.46 -2.77 -15.21
N PRO A 485 20.37 -2.35 -16.48
CA PRO A 485 19.18 -1.73 -17.04
C PRO A 485 18.01 -2.71 -17.05
N PHE A 486 16.87 -2.39 -16.45
CA PHE A 486 15.71 -3.29 -16.31
C PHE A 486 14.42 -2.65 -16.84
N ILE A 487 13.70 -3.34 -17.71
CA ILE A 487 12.34 -2.96 -18.13
C ILE A 487 11.34 -3.83 -17.41
N SER A 488 10.31 -3.19 -16.86
CA SER A 488 9.24 -3.89 -16.16
C SER A 488 8.60 -4.96 -17.03
N VAL A 489 8.07 -5.99 -16.38
CA VAL A 489 7.57 -7.18 -17.06
C VAL A 489 6.38 -6.88 -17.97
N LEU A 490 5.51 -5.94 -17.58
CA LEU A 490 4.37 -5.54 -18.41
C LEU A 490 4.82 -4.56 -19.49
N HIS A 491 5.59 -3.52 -19.14
CA HIS A 491 6.04 -2.53 -20.12
C HIS A 491 6.94 -3.14 -21.19
N ALA A 492 7.71 -4.18 -20.89
CA ALA A 492 8.53 -4.88 -21.88
C ALA A 492 7.71 -5.40 -23.08
N LYS A 493 6.41 -5.71 -22.90
CA LYS A 493 5.51 -6.14 -23.98
C LYS A 493 5.09 -5.02 -24.92
N ALA A 494 5.17 -3.76 -24.48
CA ALA A 494 4.92 -2.59 -25.33
C ALA A 494 6.17 -2.18 -26.14
N HIS A 495 7.33 -2.72 -25.81
CA HIS A 495 8.58 -2.48 -26.53
C HIS A 495 8.75 -3.46 -27.69
N ALA A 496 9.67 -3.14 -28.60
CA ALA A 496 10.06 -4.09 -29.65
C ALA A 496 10.58 -5.40 -29.02
N LEU A 497 10.26 -6.54 -29.63
CA LEU A 497 10.63 -7.89 -29.14
C LEU A 497 12.11 -8.03 -28.75
N ARG A 498 13.01 -7.37 -29.48
CA ARG A 498 14.45 -7.32 -29.14
C ARG A 498 14.71 -6.68 -27.77
N CYS A 499 14.02 -5.59 -27.47
CA CYS A 499 14.12 -4.88 -26.20
C CYS A 499 13.54 -5.72 -25.06
N GLU A 500 12.45 -6.45 -25.30
CA GLU A 500 11.92 -7.43 -24.35
C GLU A 500 12.97 -8.49 -24.00
N ILE A 501 13.64 -9.07 -25.01
CA ILE A 501 14.65 -10.11 -24.79
C ILE A 501 15.89 -9.57 -24.06
N LEU A 502 16.38 -8.38 -24.43
CA LEU A 502 17.62 -7.81 -23.88
C LEU A 502 17.45 -7.19 -22.49
N HIS A 503 16.34 -6.49 -22.26
CA HIS A 503 16.16 -5.63 -21.09
C HIS A 503 14.95 -6.01 -20.24
N GLY A 504 14.03 -6.84 -20.74
CA GLY A 504 12.87 -7.29 -19.98
C GLY A 504 13.28 -8.09 -18.75
N GLY A 505 12.71 -7.75 -17.60
CA GLY A 505 13.10 -8.31 -16.31
C GLY A 505 13.09 -9.83 -16.22
N ARG A 506 12.13 -10.48 -16.89
CA ARG A 506 12.03 -11.96 -16.96
C ARG A 506 13.23 -12.62 -17.62
N ASN A 507 14.00 -11.89 -18.42
CA ASN A 507 15.09 -12.43 -19.23
C ASN A 507 16.46 -12.12 -18.62
N GLN A 508 16.52 -11.37 -17.52
CA GLN A 508 17.78 -10.93 -16.92
C GLN A 508 18.22 -11.78 -15.74
N GLY A 509 19.35 -12.48 -15.91
CA GLY A 509 20.06 -13.23 -14.88
C GLY A 509 20.27 -12.45 -13.58
N GLY A 510 19.89 -13.03 -12.45
CA GLY A 510 19.93 -12.43 -11.11
C GLY A 510 18.67 -11.67 -10.68
N ALA A 511 17.72 -11.38 -11.57
CA ALA A 511 16.54 -10.58 -11.23
C ALA A 511 15.43 -11.35 -10.47
N GLY A 512 15.49 -12.68 -10.44
CA GLY A 512 14.42 -13.52 -9.91
C GLY A 512 13.07 -13.23 -10.59
N CYS A 513 12.01 -13.16 -9.80
CA CYS A 513 10.66 -12.79 -10.23
C CYS A 513 10.33 -11.32 -9.95
N THR A 514 11.33 -10.44 -9.94
CA THR A 514 11.10 -8.99 -9.87
C THR A 514 10.24 -8.52 -11.04
N LEU A 515 9.24 -7.70 -10.76
CA LEU A 515 8.29 -7.24 -11.77
C LEU A 515 8.70 -5.88 -12.35
N GLY A 516 9.18 -4.97 -11.50
CA GLY A 516 9.44 -3.58 -11.88
C GLY A 516 8.16 -2.74 -11.98
N GLU A 517 7.05 -3.25 -11.45
CA GLU A 517 5.71 -2.63 -11.46
C GLU A 517 5.34 -2.05 -10.08
N GLU A 518 6.24 -2.18 -9.10
CA GLU A 518 6.01 -1.74 -7.73
C GLU A 518 5.83 -0.22 -7.64
N VAL A 519 6.49 0.52 -8.54
CA VAL A 519 6.33 1.98 -8.66
C VAL A 519 4.93 2.36 -9.13
N GLU A 520 4.30 1.57 -10.00
CA GLU A 520 2.91 1.81 -10.45
C GLU A 520 1.89 1.62 -9.33
N GLN A 521 2.08 0.61 -8.49
CA GLN A 521 1.23 0.39 -7.30
C GLN A 521 1.30 1.58 -6.34
N VAL A 522 2.52 2.09 -6.13
CA VAL A 522 2.76 3.27 -5.32
C VAL A 522 2.20 4.53 -5.98
N ASN A 523 2.36 4.69 -7.29
CA ASN A 523 1.79 5.80 -8.05
C ASN A 523 0.27 5.77 -8.03
N SER A 524 -0.38 4.61 -7.99
CA SER A 524 -1.81 4.49 -7.74
C SER A 524 -2.22 5.05 -6.37
N PHE A 525 -1.48 4.72 -5.31
CA PHE A 525 -1.68 5.31 -3.98
C PHE A 525 -1.48 6.83 -3.98
N LEU A 526 -0.34 7.30 -4.48
CA LEU A 526 0.02 8.72 -4.51
C LEU A 526 -0.93 9.55 -5.40
N SER A 527 -1.43 8.99 -6.50
CA SER A 527 -2.38 9.66 -7.39
C SER A 527 -3.69 10.03 -6.68
N ARG A 528 -4.11 9.24 -5.68
CA ARG A 528 -5.30 9.57 -4.87
C ARG A 528 -5.07 10.82 -4.00
N LEU A 529 -3.83 11.11 -3.64
CA LEU A 529 -3.46 12.34 -2.94
C LEU A 529 -3.45 13.56 -3.87
N ALA A 530 -3.33 13.38 -5.19
CA ALA A 530 -3.28 14.49 -6.15
C ALA A 530 -4.50 15.41 -6.06
N PHE A 531 -5.68 14.84 -5.80
CA PHE A 531 -6.92 15.61 -5.69
C PHE A 531 -6.85 16.67 -4.58
N ILE A 532 -6.22 16.34 -3.45
CA ILE A 532 -6.09 17.23 -2.31
C ILE A 532 -4.83 18.10 -2.38
N THR A 533 -3.73 17.61 -2.98
CA THR A 533 -2.43 18.30 -2.94
C THR A 533 -2.22 19.32 -4.06
N LYS A 534 -2.97 19.25 -5.16
CA LYS A 534 -2.79 20.16 -6.32
C LYS A 534 -3.04 21.64 -6.01
N CYS A 535 -3.88 21.92 -5.00
CA CYS A 535 -4.25 23.27 -4.57
C CYS A 535 -3.59 23.69 -3.24
N MET A 536 -2.67 22.88 -2.71
CA MET A 536 -1.96 23.21 -1.47
C MET A 536 -0.75 24.12 -1.71
N CYS A 537 -0.41 24.90 -0.70
CA CYS A 537 0.91 25.54 -0.64
C CYS A 537 2.02 24.49 -0.71
N LYS A 538 3.19 24.90 -1.18
CA LYS A 538 4.34 24.01 -1.37
C LYS A 538 4.73 23.27 -0.08
N ALA A 539 4.89 23.99 1.04
CA ALA A 539 5.22 23.39 2.33
C ALA A 539 4.15 22.38 2.80
N GLY A 540 2.87 22.74 2.67
CA GLY A 540 1.75 21.87 3.06
C GLY A 540 1.67 20.61 2.21
N ARG A 541 1.94 20.72 0.92
CA ARG A 541 2.02 19.58 -0.01
C ARG A 541 3.17 18.65 0.33
N THR A 542 4.38 19.17 0.49
CA THR A 542 5.57 18.38 0.88
C THR A 542 5.34 17.65 2.20
N SER A 543 4.77 18.33 3.19
CA SER A 543 4.44 17.74 4.48
C SER A 543 3.42 16.60 4.33
N THR A 544 2.35 16.83 3.55
CA THR A 544 1.31 15.81 3.31
C THR A 544 1.90 14.58 2.62
N LEU A 545 2.61 14.77 1.50
CA LEU A 545 3.19 13.66 0.74
C LEU A 545 4.22 12.88 1.58
N THR A 546 5.06 13.58 2.35
CA THR A 546 6.06 12.94 3.22
C THR A 546 5.38 12.13 4.32
N LEU A 547 4.44 12.71 5.07
CA LEU A 547 3.74 12.02 6.15
C LEU A 547 2.98 10.79 5.62
N GLN A 548 2.27 10.92 4.51
CA GLN A 548 1.56 9.78 3.91
C GLN A 548 2.51 8.68 3.41
N SER A 549 3.68 9.06 2.92
CA SER A 549 4.71 8.11 2.50
C SER A 549 5.33 7.37 3.70
N ILE A 550 5.54 8.04 4.83
CA ILE A 550 5.99 7.41 6.08
C ILE A 550 4.98 6.35 6.53
N VAL A 551 3.69 6.69 6.53
CA VAL A 551 2.63 5.77 6.97
C VAL A 551 2.49 4.59 6.00
N TRP A 552 2.56 4.82 4.68
CA TRP A 552 2.60 3.75 3.67
C TRP A 552 3.76 2.78 3.91
N ASN A 553 4.98 3.31 4.10
CA ASN A 553 6.16 2.50 4.34
C ASN A 553 6.06 1.71 5.64
N LYS A 554 5.54 2.32 6.71
CA LYS A 554 5.29 1.64 7.98
C LYS A 554 4.42 0.40 7.78
N GLN A 555 3.32 0.50 7.02
CA GLN A 555 2.47 -0.65 6.72
C GLN A 555 3.19 -1.75 5.92
N LYS A 556 4.00 -1.37 4.92
CA LYS A 556 4.78 -2.33 4.13
C LYS A 556 5.80 -3.07 4.99
N VAL A 557 6.47 -2.35 5.89
CA VAL A 557 7.46 -2.93 6.81
C VAL A 557 6.79 -3.83 7.85
N ASP A 558 5.68 -3.40 8.45
CA ASP A 558 4.96 -4.17 9.50
C ASP A 558 4.43 -5.52 8.98
N SER A 559 4.18 -5.62 7.67
CA SER A 559 3.68 -6.84 6.99
C SER A 559 4.76 -7.62 6.21
N LEU A 560 6.02 -7.17 6.25
CA LEU A 560 7.08 -7.66 5.38
C LEU A 560 7.41 -9.16 5.56
N SER A 561 7.42 -9.65 6.80
CA SER A 561 7.67 -11.08 7.07
C SER A 561 6.59 -11.97 6.46
N HIS A 562 5.31 -11.60 6.62
CA HIS A 562 4.20 -12.31 6.01
C HIS A 562 4.27 -12.27 4.48
N TYR A 563 4.54 -11.09 3.91
CA TYR A 563 4.70 -10.92 2.45
C TYR A 563 5.80 -11.82 1.88
N LEU A 564 6.98 -11.85 2.49
CA LEU A 564 8.10 -12.69 2.04
C LEU A 564 7.76 -14.18 2.12
N CYS A 565 7.09 -14.61 3.19
CA CYS A 565 6.65 -16.00 3.34
C CYS A 565 5.63 -16.40 2.27
N ALA A 566 4.60 -15.58 2.05
CA ALA A 566 3.58 -15.83 1.04
C ALA A 566 4.20 -15.90 -0.36
N ARG A 567 5.13 -14.98 -0.66
CA ARG A 567 5.85 -14.95 -1.93
C ARG A 567 6.74 -16.19 -2.13
N PHE A 568 7.36 -16.71 -1.07
CA PHE A 568 8.17 -17.92 -1.13
C PHE A 568 7.34 -19.15 -1.49
N VAL A 569 6.23 -19.37 -0.78
CA VAL A 569 5.33 -20.52 -1.03
C VAL A 569 4.75 -20.45 -2.44
N LYS A 570 4.30 -19.27 -2.88
CA LYS A 570 3.80 -19.05 -4.25
C LYS A 570 4.87 -19.34 -5.30
N THR A 571 6.13 -18.97 -5.02
CA THR A 571 7.26 -19.21 -5.92
C THR A 571 7.56 -20.70 -6.07
N GLN A 572 7.55 -21.46 -4.98
CA GLN A 572 7.79 -22.91 -4.99
C GLN A 572 6.73 -23.66 -5.80
N LYS A 573 5.45 -23.33 -5.58
CA LYS A 573 4.34 -23.90 -6.35
C LYS A 573 4.49 -23.60 -7.85
N LYS A 574 4.71 -22.33 -8.20
CA LYS A 574 4.89 -21.91 -9.60
C LYS A 574 6.12 -22.53 -10.23
N HIS A 575 7.20 -22.76 -9.46
CA HIS A 575 8.41 -23.41 -9.96
C HIS A 575 8.12 -24.83 -10.43
N LYS A 576 7.38 -25.60 -9.63
CA LYS A 576 6.94 -26.95 -9.99
C LYS A 576 6.06 -26.95 -11.25
N GLU A 577 5.04 -26.10 -11.27
CA GLU A 577 4.13 -25.96 -12.43
C GLU A 577 4.88 -25.56 -13.72
N ALA A 578 5.82 -24.62 -13.62
CA ALA A 578 6.63 -24.18 -14.77
C ALA A 578 7.58 -25.28 -15.25
N LEU A 579 8.14 -26.09 -14.35
CA LEU A 579 9.00 -27.21 -14.69
C LEU A 579 8.22 -28.33 -15.38
N ASP A 580 7.04 -28.66 -14.89
CA ASP A 580 6.13 -29.65 -15.50
C ASP A 580 5.69 -29.19 -16.90
N SER A 581 5.37 -27.91 -17.06
CA SER A 581 5.03 -27.28 -18.35
C SER A 581 6.19 -27.33 -19.35
N LEU A 582 7.41 -27.00 -18.90
CA LEU A 582 8.61 -27.08 -19.76
C LEU A 582 8.90 -28.52 -20.20
N THR A 583 8.80 -29.48 -19.27
CA THR A 583 9.02 -30.91 -19.55
C THR A 583 7.99 -31.44 -20.55
N SER A 584 6.72 -31.05 -20.39
CA SER A 584 5.64 -31.42 -21.32
C SER A 584 5.90 -30.85 -22.72
N LEU A 585 6.32 -29.59 -22.81
CA LEU A 585 6.63 -28.94 -24.10
C LEU A 585 7.86 -29.57 -24.78
N GLN A 586 8.88 -29.97 -24.01
CA GLN A 586 10.03 -30.73 -24.55
C GLN A 586 9.60 -32.08 -25.14
N ALA A 587 8.71 -32.79 -24.45
CA ALA A 587 8.18 -34.06 -24.91
C ALA A 587 7.32 -33.91 -26.19
N GLU A 588 6.45 -32.89 -26.24
CA GLU A 588 5.61 -32.58 -27.41
C GLU A 588 6.44 -32.27 -28.67
N LEU A 589 7.56 -31.56 -28.50
CA LEU A 589 8.42 -31.15 -29.62
C LEU A 589 9.54 -32.16 -29.93
N GLY A 590 9.72 -33.20 -29.12
CA GLY A 590 10.82 -34.17 -29.28
C GLY A 590 12.20 -33.53 -29.18
N ILE A 591 12.37 -32.57 -28.26
CA ILE A 591 13.59 -31.76 -28.11
C ILE A 591 14.36 -32.22 -26.88
N ASP A 592 15.62 -32.64 -27.06
CA ASP A 592 16.54 -32.93 -25.97
C ASP A 592 17.11 -31.66 -25.31
N GLU A 593 17.83 -31.81 -24.19
CA GLU A 593 18.39 -30.66 -23.46
C GLU A 593 19.39 -29.83 -24.28
N ASN A 594 20.16 -30.45 -25.17
CA ASN A 594 21.15 -29.76 -26.01
C ASN A 594 20.46 -28.88 -27.05
N ARG A 595 19.42 -29.41 -27.71
CA ARG A 595 18.60 -28.66 -28.66
C ARG A 595 17.81 -27.55 -27.97
N LEU A 596 17.32 -27.77 -26.75
CA LEU A 596 16.69 -26.73 -25.94
C LEU A 596 17.68 -25.59 -25.64
N HIS A 597 18.91 -25.93 -25.23
CA HIS A 597 19.97 -24.96 -25.01
C HIS A 597 20.28 -24.15 -26.27
N GLN A 598 20.35 -24.82 -27.42
CA GLN A 598 20.57 -24.15 -28.70
C GLN A 598 19.43 -23.19 -29.06
N CYS A 599 18.17 -23.57 -28.84
CA CYS A 599 17.02 -22.68 -29.07
C CYS A 599 17.10 -21.40 -28.23
N VAL A 600 17.54 -21.50 -26.97
CA VAL A 600 17.76 -20.34 -26.09
C VAL A 600 18.87 -19.43 -26.65
N LEU A 601 20.00 -20.02 -27.04
CA LEU A 601 21.13 -19.27 -27.63
C LEU A 601 20.75 -18.57 -28.93
N ASP A 602 19.94 -19.20 -29.78
CA ASP A 602 19.49 -18.62 -31.05
C ASP A 602 18.65 -17.36 -30.80
N VAL A 603 17.74 -17.39 -29.82
CA VAL A 603 16.91 -16.23 -29.44
C VAL A 603 17.76 -15.10 -28.86
N GLU A 604 18.73 -15.44 -28.01
CA GLU A 604 19.65 -14.44 -27.45
C GLU A 604 20.56 -13.79 -28.50
N ARG A 605 21.11 -14.60 -29.43
CA ARG A 605 21.95 -14.11 -30.54
C ARG A 605 21.16 -13.21 -31.45
N TRP A 606 19.96 -13.62 -31.85
CA TRP A 606 19.05 -12.80 -32.65
C TRP A 606 18.79 -11.43 -32.01
N ALA A 607 18.65 -11.37 -30.68
CA ALA A 607 18.46 -10.12 -29.96
C ALA A 607 19.74 -9.27 -29.85
N LYS A 608 20.93 -9.89 -29.80
CA LYS A 608 22.22 -9.19 -29.71
C LYS A 608 22.72 -8.69 -31.07
N ASP A 609 22.40 -9.38 -32.16
CA ASP A 609 22.86 -9.03 -33.50
C ASP A 609 22.40 -7.61 -33.88
N GLU A 610 23.35 -6.67 -33.91
CA GLU A 610 23.14 -5.37 -34.50
C GLU A 610 23.03 -5.53 -36.01
N ASN A 611 21.80 -5.57 -36.52
CA ASN A 611 21.59 -5.33 -37.93
C ASN A 611 22.19 -3.96 -38.26
N THR A 612 23.30 -3.96 -39.01
CA THR A 612 23.88 -2.77 -39.62
C THR A 612 22.79 -1.95 -40.31
N ASN A 613 22.95 -0.64 -40.47
CA ASN A 613 21.96 0.19 -41.16
C ASN A 613 21.58 -0.38 -42.55
N SER A 614 22.52 -1.05 -43.24
CA SER A 614 22.25 -1.84 -44.45
C SER A 614 21.31 -3.03 -44.23
N ALA A 615 21.55 -3.86 -43.21
CA ALA A 615 20.68 -5.01 -42.91
C ALA A 615 19.25 -4.58 -42.51
N ARG A 616 19.10 -3.49 -41.76
CA ARG A 616 17.77 -2.90 -41.43
C ARG A 616 17.04 -2.43 -42.69
N ASN A 617 17.74 -1.82 -43.64
CA ASN A 617 17.14 -1.36 -44.89
C ASN A 617 16.73 -2.54 -45.79
N ILE A 618 17.53 -3.60 -45.87
CA ILE A 618 17.19 -4.83 -46.61
C ILE A 618 15.95 -5.50 -46.01
N ILE A 619 15.88 -5.60 -44.68
CA ILE A 619 14.74 -6.20 -43.98
C ILE A 619 13.48 -5.34 -44.18
N ARG A 620 13.57 -4.01 -44.02
CA ARG A 620 12.42 -3.11 -44.31
C ARG A 620 11.94 -3.23 -45.74
N ARG A 621 12.87 -3.35 -46.71
CA ARG A 621 12.54 -3.52 -48.12
C ARG A 621 11.81 -4.85 -48.34
N LYS A 622 12.33 -5.97 -47.83
CA LYS A 622 11.65 -7.27 -47.86
C LYS A 622 10.28 -7.25 -47.20
N ILE A 623 10.13 -6.62 -46.02
CA ILE A 623 8.83 -6.46 -45.35
C ILE A 623 7.86 -5.67 -46.24
N THR A 624 8.33 -4.62 -46.90
CA THR A 624 7.52 -3.80 -47.78
C THR A 624 7.08 -4.60 -49.02
N ASP A 625 7.98 -5.38 -49.59
CA ASP A 625 7.71 -6.23 -50.77
C ASP A 625 6.71 -7.35 -50.43
N GLU A 626 6.85 -7.98 -49.25
CA GLU A 626 5.94 -9.01 -48.74
C GLU A 626 4.56 -8.45 -48.37
N LYS A 627 4.51 -7.26 -47.73
CA LYS A 627 3.23 -6.55 -47.49
C LYS A 627 2.52 -6.25 -48.80
N LYS A 628 3.25 -5.78 -49.82
CA LYS A 628 2.68 -5.56 -51.17
C LYS A 628 2.16 -6.87 -51.77
N ALA A 629 2.93 -7.95 -51.68
CA ALA A 629 2.52 -9.26 -52.18
C ALA A 629 1.23 -9.77 -51.49
N LEU A 630 1.13 -9.58 -50.16
CA LEU A 630 -0.07 -9.91 -49.39
C LEU A 630 -1.26 -9.04 -49.79
N THR A 631 -1.09 -7.72 -49.91
CA THR A 631 -2.14 -6.81 -50.40
C THR A 631 -2.65 -7.28 -51.76
N SER A 632 -1.75 -7.55 -52.71
CA SER A 632 -2.14 -8.06 -54.03
C SER A 632 -2.82 -9.44 -53.97
N ALA A 633 -2.45 -10.31 -53.03
CA ALA A 633 -3.10 -11.60 -52.84
C ALA A 633 -4.52 -11.47 -52.28
N VAL A 634 -4.72 -10.58 -51.30
CA VAL A 634 -6.03 -10.26 -50.72
C VAL A 634 -6.94 -9.63 -51.77
N GLU A 635 -6.44 -8.68 -52.55
CA GLU A 635 -7.17 -8.06 -53.66
C GLU A 635 -7.59 -9.11 -54.71
N ARG A 636 -6.68 -10.01 -55.11
CA ARG A 636 -7.00 -11.10 -56.04
C ARG A 636 -8.05 -12.05 -55.49
N TYR A 637 -7.97 -12.39 -54.21
CA TYR A 637 -8.94 -13.28 -53.55
C TYR A 637 -10.33 -12.62 -53.47
N ASN A 638 -10.38 -11.36 -53.05
CA ASN A 638 -11.62 -10.60 -52.97
C ASN A 638 -12.24 -10.37 -54.35
N ALA A 639 -11.44 -10.24 -55.41
CA ALA A 639 -11.95 -10.11 -56.77
C ALA A 639 -12.67 -11.35 -57.31
N ILE A 640 -12.39 -12.54 -56.76
CA ILE A 640 -12.97 -13.82 -57.22
C ILE A 640 -13.98 -14.43 -56.22
N THR A 641 -14.20 -13.79 -55.07
CA THR A 641 -15.12 -14.25 -54.03
C THR A 641 -16.33 -13.34 -53.89
N GLN A 642 -17.41 -13.87 -53.31
CA GLN A 642 -18.60 -13.07 -53.05
C GLN A 642 -18.33 -12.08 -51.88
N PRO A 643 -19.03 -10.93 -51.82
CA PRO A 643 -18.81 -9.91 -50.80
C PRO A 643 -18.89 -10.41 -49.35
N ALA A 644 -19.71 -11.43 -49.10
CA ALA A 644 -19.84 -12.07 -47.79
C ALA A 644 -18.58 -12.85 -47.33
N SER A 645 -17.65 -13.11 -48.24
CA SER A 645 -16.41 -13.88 -48.01
C SER A 645 -15.15 -13.05 -48.23
N HIS A 646 -15.27 -11.74 -48.45
CA HIS A 646 -14.11 -10.87 -48.62
C HIS A 646 -13.23 -10.90 -47.37
N LEU A 647 -11.94 -11.09 -47.60
CA LEU A 647 -10.91 -10.90 -46.59
C LEU A 647 -10.77 -9.39 -46.31
N PRO A 648 -10.54 -9.00 -45.04
CA PRO A 648 -10.27 -7.61 -44.70
C PRO A 648 -8.93 -7.15 -45.30
N PRO A 649 -8.69 -5.82 -45.41
CA PRO A 649 -7.45 -5.26 -45.93
C PRO A 649 -6.21 -5.83 -45.24
N SER A 650 -5.07 -5.88 -45.94
CA SER A 650 -3.83 -6.45 -45.40
C SER A 650 -3.36 -5.75 -44.11
N GLU A 651 -3.63 -4.45 -43.94
CA GLU A 651 -3.40 -3.74 -42.68
C GLU A 651 -4.25 -4.27 -41.51
N ALA A 652 -5.47 -4.73 -41.77
CA ALA A 652 -6.35 -5.32 -40.77
C ALA A 652 -5.98 -6.79 -40.47
N LEU A 653 -5.45 -7.52 -41.46
CA LEU A 653 -4.93 -8.89 -41.29
C LEU A 653 -3.61 -8.95 -40.52
N LEU A 654 -2.78 -7.91 -40.63
CA LEU A 654 -1.46 -7.82 -39.99
C LEU A 654 -1.48 -7.18 -38.60
N LYS A 655 -2.63 -7.14 -37.91
CA LYS A 655 -2.70 -6.68 -36.52
C LYS A 655 -1.94 -7.65 -35.59
N GLY A 656 -0.66 -7.34 -35.33
CA GLY A 656 0.21 -8.05 -34.39
C GLY A 656 1.68 -7.96 -34.79
N ASP A 657 2.60 -8.06 -33.82
CA ASP A 657 4.04 -8.14 -34.07
C ASP A 657 4.40 -9.48 -34.75
N PHE A 658 4.21 -9.56 -36.06
CA PHE A 658 4.55 -10.72 -36.86
C PHE A 658 6.08 -10.82 -37.02
N VAL A 659 6.69 -11.81 -36.38
CA VAL A 659 8.04 -12.27 -36.75
C VAL A 659 7.89 -13.03 -38.06
N LEU A 660 8.55 -12.54 -39.11
CA LEU A 660 8.39 -13.14 -40.43
C LEU A 660 9.23 -14.42 -40.53
N PRO A 661 8.69 -15.53 -41.11
CA PRO A 661 9.30 -16.86 -41.07
C PRO A 661 10.76 -16.95 -41.55
N TRP A 662 11.21 -16.01 -42.40
CA TRP A 662 12.56 -15.98 -42.96
C TRP A 662 13.57 -15.17 -42.15
N GLN A 663 13.20 -14.62 -40.99
CA GLN A 663 14.13 -13.86 -40.12
C GLN A 663 15.16 -14.75 -39.43
N LEU A 664 14.93 -16.07 -39.41
CA LEU A 664 15.94 -17.12 -39.32
C LEU A 664 15.50 -18.23 -40.30
N PRO A 665 16.26 -18.55 -41.35
CA PRO A 665 15.97 -19.75 -42.13
C PRO A 665 16.01 -20.95 -41.17
N PRO A 666 15.03 -21.88 -41.19
CA PRO A 666 15.06 -23.06 -40.36
C PRO A 666 16.22 -23.95 -40.81
N SER A 667 17.38 -23.85 -40.16
CA SER A 667 18.47 -24.82 -40.33
C SER A 667 18.16 -26.13 -39.61
N ASP A 668 17.21 -26.10 -38.67
CA ASP A 668 16.91 -27.14 -37.68
C ASP A 668 15.40 -27.46 -37.54
N GLY A 669 14.56 -26.92 -38.43
CA GLY A 669 13.13 -27.26 -38.56
C GLY A 669 12.18 -26.65 -37.52
N ILE A 670 12.68 -25.79 -36.61
CA ILE A 670 11.86 -25.13 -35.57
C ILE A 670 11.77 -23.63 -35.89
N ASP A 671 10.56 -23.09 -35.97
CA ASP A 671 10.36 -21.67 -36.22
C ASP A 671 10.73 -20.80 -35.01
N PHE A 672 11.00 -19.51 -35.24
CA PHE A 672 11.45 -18.60 -34.19
C PHE A 672 10.42 -18.39 -33.07
N LEU A 673 9.11 -18.41 -33.36
CA LEU A 673 8.10 -18.21 -32.31
C LEU A 673 8.08 -19.40 -31.36
N THR A 674 8.26 -20.61 -31.88
CA THR A 674 8.44 -21.82 -31.07
C THR A 674 9.72 -21.74 -30.24
N LYS A 675 10.85 -21.30 -30.83
CA LYS A 675 12.10 -21.05 -30.06
C LYS A 675 11.90 -20.02 -28.97
N LYS A 676 11.17 -18.93 -29.23
CA LYS A 676 10.83 -17.89 -28.25
C LYS A 676 9.94 -18.42 -27.13
N LYS A 677 8.95 -19.27 -27.44
CA LYS A 677 8.10 -19.91 -26.43
C LYS A 677 8.91 -20.82 -25.51
N LEU A 678 9.83 -21.61 -26.06
CA LEU A 678 10.77 -22.42 -25.28
C LEU A 678 11.67 -21.54 -24.42
N PHE A 679 12.24 -20.49 -25.00
CA PHE A 679 13.03 -19.49 -24.29
C PHE A 679 12.27 -18.89 -23.09
N ASP A 680 11.01 -18.47 -23.26
CA ASP A 680 10.21 -17.88 -22.18
C ASP A 680 9.94 -18.86 -21.03
N ASN A 681 9.67 -20.15 -21.35
CA ASN A 681 9.49 -21.18 -20.32
C ASN A 681 10.81 -21.47 -19.57
N VAL A 682 11.94 -21.57 -20.29
CA VAL A 682 13.26 -21.74 -19.67
C VAL A 682 13.60 -20.56 -18.77
N MET A 683 13.38 -19.33 -19.25
CA MET A 683 13.61 -18.12 -18.46
C MET A 683 12.73 -18.11 -17.21
N LEU A 684 11.44 -18.44 -17.33
CA LEU A 684 10.52 -18.53 -16.20
C LEU A 684 11.01 -19.51 -15.12
N VAL A 685 11.38 -20.74 -15.51
CA VAL A 685 11.91 -21.75 -14.56
C VAL A 685 13.17 -21.22 -13.87
N ARG A 686 14.11 -20.66 -14.62
CA ARG A 686 15.35 -20.08 -14.06
C ARG A 686 15.07 -18.90 -13.11
N ARG A 687 14.14 -18.01 -13.48
CA ARG A 687 13.74 -16.86 -12.63
C ARG A 687 13.14 -17.33 -11.31
N LEU A 688 12.28 -18.34 -11.35
CA LEU A 688 11.65 -18.92 -10.15
C LEU A 688 12.67 -19.61 -9.23
N GLN A 689 13.68 -20.28 -9.80
CA GLN A 689 14.78 -20.86 -9.01
C GLN A 689 15.62 -19.80 -8.31
N GLU A 690 15.95 -18.71 -9.00
CA GLU A 690 16.67 -17.58 -8.42
C GLU A 690 15.84 -16.85 -7.36
N GLU A 691 14.55 -16.64 -7.62
CA GLU A 691 13.63 -15.99 -6.69
C GLU A 691 13.61 -16.69 -5.34
N ARG A 692 13.65 -18.02 -5.30
CA ARG A 692 13.75 -18.78 -4.05
C ARG A 692 14.97 -18.36 -3.22
N LYS A 693 16.14 -18.22 -3.85
CA LYS A 693 17.38 -17.81 -3.18
C LYS A 693 17.29 -16.36 -2.71
N ILE A 694 16.77 -15.48 -3.58
CA ILE A 694 16.58 -14.06 -3.28
C ILE A 694 15.67 -13.88 -2.06
N LEU A 695 14.55 -14.61 -1.97
CA LEU A 695 13.62 -14.49 -0.84
C LEU A 695 14.23 -14.98 0.48
N ILE A 696 15.07 -16.02 0.44
CA ILE A 696 15.84 -16.45 1.62
C ILE A 696 16.79 -15.34 2.05
N LYS A 697 17.56 -14.77 1.11
CA LYS A 697 18.46 -13.64 1.39
C LYS A 697 17.71 -12.46 1.98
N GLU A 698 16.59 -12.04 1.39
CA GLU A 698 15.76 -10.93 1.86
C GLU A 698 15.17 -11.19 3.25
N SER A 699 14.79 -12.43 3.55
CA SER A 699 14.30 -12.84 4.88
C SER A 699 15.41 -12.74 5.94
N THR A 700 16.63 -13.16 5.58
CA THR A 700 17.82 -13.02 6.43
C THR A 700 18.20 -11.56 6.65
N GLN A 701 18.20 -10.73 5.59
CA GLN A 701 18.42 -9.28 5.68
C GLN A 701 17.39 -8.62 6.61
N HIS A 702 16.11 -8.98 6.48
CA HIS A 702 15.05 -8.46 7.33
C HIS A 702 15.28 -8.82 8.82
N LEU A 703 15.62 -10.08 9.15
CA LEU A 703 15.93 -10.47 10.54
C LEU A 703 17.17 -9.74 11.07
N ALA A 704 18.23 -9.64 10.27
CA ALA A 704 19.45 -8.93 10.63
C ALA A 704 19.17 -7.44 10.89
N TYR A 705 18.31 -6.82 10.08
CA TYR A 705 17.88 -5.44 10.27
C TYR A 705 17.12 -5.26 11.60
N ILE A 706 16.16 -6.15 11.91
CA ILE A 706 15.41 -6.10 13.18
C ILE A 706 16.37 -6.23 14.37
N ASN A 707 17.31 -7.17 14.33
CA ASN A 707 18.29 -7.37 15.41
C ASN A 707 19.20 -6.14 15.58
N ARG A 708 19.72 -5.60 14.47
CA ARG A 708 20.52 -4.36 14.47
C ARG A 708 19.73 -3.20 15.08
N ARG A 709 18.44 -3.10 14.75
CA ARG A 709 17.57 -2.05 15.27
C ARG A 709 17.36 -2.17 16.79
N GLN A 710 17.23 -3.38 17.31
CA GLN A 710 17.19 -3.61 18.76
C GLN A 710 18.49 -3.16 19.42
N GLU A 711 19.64 -3.42 18.79
CA GLU A 711 20.94 -3.01 19.32
C GLU A 711 21.11 -1.49 19.34
N VAL A 712 20.71 -0.81 18.26
CA VAL A 712 20.68 0.66 18.22
C VAL A 712 19.83 1.22 19.35
N LEU A 713 18.62 0.69 19.57
CA LEU A 713 17.76 1.15 20.66
C LEU A 713 18.38 0.89 22.05
N LYS A 714 19.02 -0.27 22.27
CA LYS A 714 19.74 -0.56 23.52
C LYS A 714 20.91 0.40 23.74
N ASN A 715 21.65 0.72 22.69
CA ASN A 715 22.76 1.68 22.74
C ASN A 715 22.27 3.08 23.06
N ILE A 716 21.18 3.56 22.44
CA ILE A 716 20.61 4.86 22.80
C ILE A 716 20.19 4.85 24.29
N ILE A 717 19.51 3.79 24.74
CA ILE A 717 19.08 3.66 26.15
C ILE A 717 20.26 3.71 27.13
N SER A 718 21.39 3.06 26.82
CA SER A 718 22.55 3.04 27.72
C SER A 718 23.28 4.39 27.80
N HIS A 719 23.30 5.17 26.73
CA HIS A 719 24.00 6.46 26.65
C HIS A 719 23.14 7.67 27.07
N LEU A 720 21.82 7.51 27.20
CA LEU A 720 20.92 8.61 27.58
C LEU A 720 21.22 9.25 28.93
N ASN A 721 21.82 8.51 29.87
CA ASN A 721 22.15 9.03 31.21
C ASN A 721 23.51 9.74 31.27
N THR A 722 24.33 9.66 30.21
CA THR A 722 25.70 10.20 30.18
C THR A 722 25.84 11.49 29.38
N ASP A 723 24.77 11.91 28.69
CA ASP A 723 24.82 13.07 27.80
C ASP A 723 24.40 14.36 28.54
N GLU A 724 25.37 15.01 29.20
CA GLU A 724 25.19 16.29 29.90
C GLU A 724 24.80 17.46 28.96
N ASN A 725 24.89 17.27 27.64
CA ASN A 725 24.60 18.28 26.62
C ASN A 725 23.22 18.14 25.96
N CYS A 726 22.33 17.27 26.45
CA CYS A 726 21.00 17.13 25.87
C CYS A 726 20.12 18.35 26.16
N ALA A 727 19.54 18.96 25.12
CA ALA A 727 18.64 20.13 25.22
C ALA A 727 17.27 19.84 25.88
N LEU A 728 17.08 18.64 26.44
CA LEU A 728 15.84 18.17 27.05
C LEU A 728 15.89 18.32 28.57
N SER A 729 14.73 18.59 29.20
CA SER A 729 14.63 18.54 30.67
C SER A 729 14.81 17.11 31.19
N LYS A 730 15.16 16.97 32.47
CA LYS A 730 15.29 15.65 33.13
C LYS A 730 14.04 14.78 32.95
N ASP A 731 12.85 15.34 33.19
CA ASP A 731 11.59 14.62 33.01
C ASP A 731 11.36 14.22 31.54
N SER A 732 11.77 15.07 30.58
CA SER A 732 11.69 14.77 29.15
C SER A 732 12.64 13.63 28.75
N LEU A 733 13.83 13.55 29.37
CA LEU A 733 14.77 12.45 29.18
C LEU A 733 14.21 11.14 29.74
N GLU A 734 13.61 11.17 30.94
CA GLU A 734 12.91 10.01 31.50
C GLU A 734 11.73 9.57 30.63
N GLY A 735 10.99 10.53 30.05
CA GLY A 735 9.95 10.28 29.06
C GLY A 735 10.48 9.62 27.79
N LEU A 736 11.57 10.13 27.22
CA LEU A 736 12.25 9.55 26.06
C LEU A 736 12.73 8.11 26.36
N HIS A 737 13.29 7.88 27.54
CA HIS A 737 13.69 6.56 27.98
C HIS A 737 12.49 5.58 28.04
N CYS A 738 11.32 6.02 28.52
CA CYS A 738 10.09 5.24 28.44
C CYS A 738 9.63 4.95 26.99
N VAL A 739 9.77 5.92 26.09
CA VAL A 739 9.47 5.73 24.66
C VAL A 739 10.40 4.70 24.03
N LEU A 740 11.70 4.79 24.28
CA LEU A 740 12.68 3.85 23.75
C LEU A 740 12.48 2.43 24.26
N LYS A 741 12.18 2.26 25.57
CA LYS A 741 11.81 0.95 26.12
C LYS A 741 10.59 0.34 25.44
N ARG A 742 9.56 1.16 25.19
CA ARG A 742 8.36 0.73 24.45
C ARG A 742 8.69 0.35 23.00
N ARG A 743 9.52 1.13 22.31
CA ARG A 743 10.00 0.82 20.95
C ARG A 743 10.81 -0.48 20.93
N LEU A 744 11.69 -0.70 21.89
CA LEU A 744 12.49 -1.92 22.02
C LEU A 744 11.59 -3.15 22.26
N SER A 745 10.61 -3.04 23.15
CA SER A 745 9.61 -4.09 23.37
C SER A 745 8.84 -4.42 22.09
N ASN A 746 8.41 -3.41 21.33
CA ASN A 746 7.71 -3.64 20.06
C ASN A 746 8.62 -4.31 19.02
N GLN A 747 9.90 -3.91 18.93
CA GLN A 747 10.88 -4.55 18.04
C GLN A 747 11.16 -5.99 18.43
N HIS A 748 11.14 -6.33 19.72
CA HIS A 748 11.23 -7.71 20.18
C HIS A 748 10.01 -8.53 19.71
N SER A 749 8.79 -8.01 19.90
CA SER A 749 7.56 -8.66 19.41
C SER A 749 7.55 -8.84 17.88
N ILE A 750 8.09 -7.88 17.11
CA ILE A 750 8.26 -8.00 15.65
C ILE A 750 9.25 -9.12 15.32
N SER A 751 10.39 -9.17 16.01
CA SER A 751 11.41 -10.21 15.83
C SER A 751 10.85 -11.61 16.07
N VAL A 752 10.14 -11.81 17.17
CA VAL A 752 9.51 -13.11 17.51
C VAL A 752 8.52 -13.52 16.42
N ARG A 753 7.63 -12.63 15.99
CA ARG A 753 6.66 -12.92 14.92
C ARG A 753 7.34 -13.24 13.58
N ALA A 754 8.39 -12.50 13.22
CA ALA A 754 9.14 -12.75 11.99
C ALA A 754 9.84 -14.11 12.01
N ARG A 755 10.53 -14.45 13.11
CA ARG A 755 11.16 -15.76 13.31
C ARG A 755 10.15 -16.90 13.23
N GLN A 756 9.01 -16.77 13.92
CA GLN A 756 7.94 -17.78 13.84
C GLN A 756 7.43 -17.97 12.41
N SER A 757 7.27 -16.89 11.65
CA SER A 757 6.83 -16.95 10.25
C SER A 757 7.85 -17.68 9.37
N TYR A 758 9.14 -17.35 9.51
CA TYR A 758 10.20 -17.98 8.71
C TYR A 758 10.51 -19.41 9.15
N ALA A 759 10.44 -19.73 10.44
CA ALA A 759 10.65 -21.09 10.96
C ALA A 759 9.62 -22.07 10.39
N LYS A 760 8.35 -21.65 10.29
CA LYS A 760 7.29 -22.45 9.67
C LYS A 760 7.57 -22.80 8.20
N LEU A 761 8.23 -21.93 7.45
CA LEU A 761 8.64 -22.22 6.07
C LEU A 761 9.72 -23.30 5.99
N LEU A 762 10.62 -23.37 6.98
CA LEU A 762 11.72 -24.34 7.01
C LEU A 762 11.30 -25.71 7.57
N SER A 763 10.20 -25.76 8.32
CA SER A 763 9.73 -26.95 9.05
C SER A 763 8.50 -27.64 8.46
N SER A 764 7.68 -26.95 7.64
CA SER A 764 6.41 -27.51 7.15
C SER A 764 6.54 -28.32 5.84
N PRO A 765 5.88 -29.49 5.72
CA PRO A 765 5.57 -30.10 4.43
C PRO A 765 4.66 -29.18 3.59
N GLU A 766 4.88 -29.17 2.27
CA GLU A 766 4.47 -28.16 1.28
C GLU A 766 2.97 -27.76 1.22
N ASP A 767 2.05 -28.40 1.95
CA ASP A 767 0.60 -28.28 1.75
C ASP A 767 -0.18 -27.55 2.87
N ASP A 768 0.27 -27.52 4.15
CA ASP A 768 -0.56 -27.03 5.27
C ASP A 768 -0.54 -25.49 5.49
N TYR A 769 0.47 -24.79 4.98
CA TYR A 769 0.57 -23.31 5.15
C TYR A 769 -0.33 -22.54 4.16
N PHE A 770 -0.84 -23.23 3.13
CA PHE A 770 -1.47 -22.60 1.96
C PHE A 770 -2.84 -21.99 2.28
N GLU A 771 -3.68 -22.64 3.10
CA GLU A 771 -5.04 -22.14 3.40
C GLU A 771 -5.07 -20.98 4.40
N HIS A 772 -4.13 -20.91 5.33
CA HIS A 772 -4.11 -19.85 6.35
C HIS A 772 -3.45 -18.57 5.84
N ALA A 773 -2.35 -18.66 5.09
CA ALA A 773 -1.62 -17.48 4.61
C ALA A 773 -2.37 -16.73 3.49
N LEU A 774 -3.17 -17.42 2.67
CA LEU A 774 -3.97 -16.79 1.61
C LEU A 774 -5.18 -16.02 2.16
N ARG A 775 -5.79 -16.47 3.26
CA ARG A 775 -6.96 -15.79 3.86
C ARG A 775 -6.63 -14.43 4.46
N ASP A 776 -5.48 -14.30 5.11
CA ASP A 776 -5.03 -13.02 5.68
C ASP A 776 -4.50 -12.08 4.58
N HIS A 777 -3.94 -12.64 3.48
CA HIS A 777 -3.45 -11.88 2.34
C HIS A 777 -4.57 -11.41 1.39
N GLU A 778 -5.66 -12.19 1.21
CA GLU A 778 -6.86 -11.77 0.47
C GLU A 778 -7.65 -10.68 1.22
N GLY A 779 -7.62 -10.67 2.56
CA GLY A 779 -8.15 -9.53 3.34
C GLY A 779 -7.34 -8.24 3.11
N PHE A 780 -6.02 -8.36 2.98
CA PHE A 780 -5.13 -7.22 2.73
C PHE A 780 -5.17 -6.73 1.28
N GLN A 781 -5.37 -7.65 0.32
CA GLN A 781 -5.69 -7.32 -1.06
C GLN A 781 -7.13 -6.83 -1.21
N SER A 782 -8.10 -7.18 -0.38
CA SER A 782 -9.48 -6.65 -0.52
C SER A 782 -9.59 -5.15 -0.26
N VAL A 783 -8.61 -4.56 0.43
CA VAL A 783 -8.44 -3.10 0.58
C VAL A 783 -7.72 -2.49 -0.63
N SER A 784 -7.11 -3.29 -1.52
CA SER A 784 -6.55 -2.88 -2.81
C SER A 784 -7.36 -3.34 -4.04
N ASP A 785 -8.24 -4.33 -3.90
CA ASP A 785 -8.93 -5.04 -4.97
C ASP A 785 -10.44 -4.73 -4.99
N SER A 786 -10.97 -3.91 -4.07
CA SER A 786 -12.29 -3.27 -4.23
C SER A 786 -12.29 -2.16 -5.30
N PHE A 787 -11.36 -2.21 -6.27
CA PHE A 787 -10.99 -1.09 -7.13
C PHE A 787 -10.90 -1.45 -8.63
N GLU A 788 -11.30 -2.66 -9.02
CA GLU A 788 -11.68 -2.95 -10.40
C GLU A 788 -13.20 -2.74 -10.54
N GLU A 789 -13.62 -2.02 -11.57
CA GLU A 789 -15.00 -1.55 -11.87
C GLU A 789 -15.41 -0.19 -11.26
N VAL A 790 -14.80 0.88 -11.78
CA VAL A 790 -15.58 2.08 -12.14
C VAL A 790 -15.22 2.40 -13.58
N ASP A 791 -16.13 2.08 -14.51
CA ASP A 791 -16.05 2.52 -15.90
C ASP A 791 -16.01 4.05 -15.93
N PHE A 792 -14.90 4.60 -16.43
CA PHE A 792 -14.66 6.03 -16.62
C PHE A 792 -15.11 6.49 -18.01
N GLU A 793 -16.22 5.96 -18.51
CA GLU A 793 -16.95 6.55 -19.63
C GLU A 793 -18.12 7.36 -19.04
N ASP A 794 -17.84 8.62 -18.68
CA ASP A 794 -18.77 9.76 -18.72
C ASP A 794 -18.30 10.84 -17.76
N PHE A 795 -17.43 11.74 -18.24
CA PHE A 795 -17.35 13.15 -17.81
C PHE A 795 -16.59 13.93 -18.89
N GLU A 796 -17.33 14.36 -19.92
CA GLU A 796 -16.99 15.54 -20.73
C GLU A 796 -17.18 16.84 -19.93
#